data_AF-A0A9Q0S6U3-F1
#
_entry.id   AF-A0A9Q0S6U3-F1
#
_cell.length_a   1.000
_cell.length_b   1.000
_cell.length_c   1.000
_cell.angle_alpha   90.00
_cell.angle_beta   90.00
_cell.angle_gamma   90.00
#
_symmetry.space_group_name_H-M   'P 1'
#
loop_
_entity.id
_entity.type
_entity.pdbx_description
1 polymer ?
#
loop_
_entity_poly.entity_id
_entity_poly.type
_entity_poly.pdbx_seq_one_letter_code
_entity_poly.pdbx_strand_id
1 'polypeptide(L)'
;MSTMHSSQSSKIKDKDRNKIEFRIHPESKLNGDLDLITTKKGSETNLKRKKKCQCGTVPLMVFGLILLTFGLLSIKFRISDVILDIRLQMIPGTPPFELWLNPQPEVRLNVFIFTVENANEFLNGNEPNIKIKEIGPIVYREYLKHSDVIFHPNSTLSYTATRRAEFLPLANTPGILNETIVVPNFALLAAAGFVNTQNFFIKFGYTFMEKQYNEGLFINISIYDYLWNYKSRVLEKAKALAPTMVPTLNSGILHGIYVENSDRYNVRIGKKYGDSEFFLINTLNGAPTVPGYNVENGDCYASVQNATEGAMYRQRLTKKSVLSFWRKALCRTAQLHYEKEMKIGNIPAYKYILRSNMYDRLPNKERDCYKGTYGELPNGLTDVSKCYFNMPFAASLPHFYGRSEGFTKKFQGLHPDEEKHTCFTIVEPTMGAPLVQTARSQMNLVIPKLSYLFENHYKKFEEMILPLFWIEYYQNGLTPQMESMIGFFVNVLPIIQITLTSTLLIVGFTLTVVAFDLKFVQMVVNKSDRDRTVESYRVEKGVLDGQNFSSNTIRLFVNLHPTDDRTNVKRNYFLKICLKTEDFLKACEECLYYEKEIEVYSKILPTVEESLRSINEPGQLAPKCYYTDLKRGVLVFEDLSDNNFESVSKSDGMDLDHLRLSLSTLAKWHAATAVLLLTRPELFEWNKKTMYKNSKTIEGFFKSIAKTLSNTAKKWSEFEEVADKLINIPSHVYEDIYKEYLPTENGFNVLLHGDMWSNNILFHHNTQGKPTDIRLVDFALCKHTNPSFDLALLLYGSSHSASITQADRETLIKFYHIELNRLLRKLRYPAQIPTLLDIQALVFRFDFYNALIVLFVIGLRYMGESFDGGFVELTKNAQNGEGESATMYSHPKCIEDLKYLLNMFDRRGYFDF
;
A
#
# COMPACT_ATOMS: atom_id res chain seq x y z
N MET A 1 -55.50 21.16 -11.37
CA MET A 1 -54.79 21.85 -12.46
C MET A 1 -53.53 21.05 -12.74
N SER A 2 -53.66 20.03 -13.60
CA SER A 2 -53.21 20.05 -15.01
C SER A 2 -51.68 20.11 -15.07
N THR A 3 -50.92 19.11 -15.55
CA THR A 3 -51.18 17.98 -16.46
C THR A 3 -49.87 17.15 -16.46
N MET A 4 -49.90 15.83 -16.25
CA MET A 4 -49.67 14.76 -17.27
C MET A 4 -48.22 14.70 -17.84
N HIS A 5 -47.54 13.56 -18.05
CA HIS A 5 -47.84 12.12 -18.01
C HIS A 5 -46.46 11.38 -18.03
N SER A 6 -46.18 10.42 -17.13
CA SER A 6 -46.28 8.94 -17.30
C SER A 6 -45.32 8.34 -18.35
N SER A 7 -44.34 7.50 -18.01
CA SER A 7 -44.34 6.15 -17.41
C SER A 7 -44.06 5.04 -18.45
N GLN A 8 -42.99 4.29 -18.18
CA GLN A 8 -42.83 2.83 -18.27
C GLN A 8 -43.13 2.09 -19.58
N SER A 9 -42.13 1.32 -20.02
CA SER A 9 -42.37 -0.08 -20.42
C SER A 9 -41.08 -0.89 -20.29
N SER A 10 -41.22 -2.04 -19.64
CA SER A 10 -40.22 -3.03 -19.26
C SER A 10 -39.92 -4.04 -20.37
N LYS A 11 -38.77 -4.72 -20.30
CA LYS A 11 -38.69 -6.20 -20.35
C LYS A 11 -37.29 -6.72 -20.04
N ILE A 12 -37.26 -7.62 -19.07
CA ILE A 12 -36.15 -8.45 -18.60
C ILE A 12 -35.80 -9.52 -19.65
N LYS A 13 -34.50 -9.83 -19.80
CA LYS A 13 -34.00 -11.20 -20.02
C LYS A 13 -32.54 -11.33 -19.58
N ASP A 14 -32.35 -12.12 -18.52
CA ASP A 14 -31.07 -12.65 -18.05
C ASP A 14 -30.39 -13.54 -19.09
N LYS A 15 -29.08 -13.43 -19.19
CA LYS A 15 -28.17 -14.56 -19.49
C LYS A 15 -26.72 -14.21 -19.15
N ASP A 16 -26.21 -14.91 -18.15
CA ASP A 16 -24.80 -15.06 -17.79
C ASP A 16 -23.85 -15.21 -18.99
N ARG A 17 -22.71 -14.51 -18.93
CA ARG A 17 -21.38 -15.13 -18.99
C ARG A 17 -20.28 -14.13 -18.66
N ASN A 18 -19.60 -14.40 -17.55
CA ASN A 18 -18.31 -13.87 -17.16
C ASN A 18 -17.30 -13.85 -18.33
N LYS A 19 -16.82 -12.66 -18.67
CA LYS A 19 -15.52 -12.45 -19.33
C LYS A 19 -14.91 -11.16 -18.75
N ILE A 20 -14.28 -11.29 -17.59
CA ILE A 20 -13.34 -10.29 -17.09
C ILE A 20 -12.07 -10.47 -17.94
N GLU A 21 -11.93 -9.67 -18.99
CA GLU A 21 -10.68 -9.58 -19.74
C GLU A 21 -9.63 -8.88 -18.86
N PHE A 22 -8.69 -9.67 -18.36
CA PHE A 22 -7.44 -9.18 -17.79
C PHE A 22 -6.63 -8.51 -18.90
N ARG A 23 -6.75 -7.20 -19.03
CA ARG A 23 -5.82 -6.36 -19.79
C ARG A 23 -4.49 -6.32 -19.00
N ILE A 24 -3.57 -7.21 -19.36
CA ILE A 24 -2.19 -7.15 -18.88
C ILE A 24 -1.52 -5.99 -19.62
N HIS A 25 -1.40 -4.83 -18.97
CA HIS A 25 -0.54 -3.73 -19.44
C HIS A 25 0.93 -4.19 -19.38
N PRO A 26 1.66 -4.31 -20.51
CA PRO A 26 3.09 -4.62 -20.52
C PRO A 26 3.97 -3.34 -20.43
N GLU A 27 3.36 -2.17 -20.20
CA GLU A 27 3.95 -0.86 -20.48
C GLU A 27 4.89 -0.27 -19.42
N SER A 28 4.94 -0.80 -18.18
CA SER A 28 5.56 -0.04 -17.08
C SER A 28 6.92 -0.54 -16.59
N LYS A 29 7.49 -1.65 -17.10
CA LYS A 29 8.71 -2.23 -16.51
C LYS A 29 9.99 -1.92 -17.28
N LEU A 30 10.00 -1.97 -18.61
CA LEU A 30 11.26 -1.81 -19.34
C LEU A 30 11.77 -0.35 -19.42
N ASN A 31 10.88 0.64 -19.47
CA ASN A 31 11.26 2.06 -19.52
C ASN A 31 11.59 2.61 -18.12
N GLY A 32 10.83 2.21 -17.09
CA GLY A 32 11.11 2.60 -15.70
C GLY A 32 12.40 2.00 -15.16
N ASP A 33 12.80 0.81 -15.62
CA ASP A 33 14.06 0.17 -15.22
C ASP A 33 15.30 0.86 -15.87
N LEU A 34 15.16 1.60 -16.97
CA LEU A 34 16.27 2.35 -17.59
C LEU A 34 16.53 3.70 -16.92
N ASP A 35 15.48 4.42 -16.51
CA ASP A 35 15.60 5.69 -15.76
C ASP A 35 16.17 5.50 -14.34
N LEU A 36 16.03 4.29 -13.78
CA LEU A 36 16.64 3.92 -12.50
C LEU A 36 18.15 3.59 -12.62
N ILE A 37 18.66 3.33 -13.82
CA ILE A 37 20.08 3.02 -14.06
C ILE A 37 20.91 4.30 -14.20
N THR A 38 20.33 5.40 -14.69
CA THR A 38 21.04 6.67 -14.96
C THR A 38 21.27 7.55 -13.72
N THR A 39 20.68 7.22 -12.57
CA THR A 39 20.75 8.07 -11.36
C THR A 39 21.70 7.56 -10.26
N LYS A 40 22.37 6.42 -10.43
CA LYS A 40 23.35 5.93 -9.43
C LYS A 40 24.80 6.08 -9.91
N LYS A 41 25.47 7.11 -9.38
CA LYS A 41 26.94 7.22 -9.33
C LYS A 41 27.53 5.89 -8.87
N GLY A 42 28.57 5.46 -9.60
CA GLY A 42 29.14 4.12 -9.58
C GLY A 42 29.26 3.48 -8.19
N SER A 43 28.75 2.26 -8.09
CA SER A 43 29.10 1.33 -7.02
C SER A 43 30.01 0.24 -7.60
N GLU A 44 31.31 0.33 -7.31
CA GLU A 44 32.21 -0.81 -7.48
C GLU A 44 31.79 -1.92 -6.51
N THR A 45 31.18 -2.99 -7.03
CA THR A 45 30.87 -4.18 -6.23
C THR A 45 32.08 -5.12 -6.26
N ASN A 46 32.97 -4.95 -5.29
CA ASN A 46 34.10 -5.85 -5.04
C ASN A 46 33.61 -7.16 -4.39
N LEU A 47 33.26 -8.16 -5.20
CA LEU A 47 32.98 -9.53 -4.71
C LEU A 47 34.26 -10.39 -4.74
N LYS A 48 35.04 -10.32 -3.66
CA LYS A 48 36.07 -11.32 -3.37
C LYS A 48 35.43 -12.58 -2.78
N ARG A 49 35.26 -13.65 -3.57
CA ARG A 49 35.38 -15.02 -3.05
C ARG A 49 35.59 -16.08 -4.15
N LYS A 50 36.76 -16.71 -4.08
CA LYS A 50 37.12 -17.95 -4.78
C LYS A 50 36.13 -19.07 -4.42
N LYS A 51 35.46 -19.63 -5.44
CA LYS A 51 35.25 -21.08 -5.66
C LYS A 51 34.53 -21.28 -7.00
N LYS A 52 35.07 -22.18 -7.83
CA LYS A 52 34.45 -22.69 -9.07
C LYS A 52 32.99 -23.08 -8.78
N CYS A 53 32.05 -22.31 -9.30
CA CYS A 53 30.66 -22.75 -9.48
C CYS A 53 30.13 -22.12 -10.77
N GLN A 54 29.95 -22.94 -11.79
CA GLN A 54 29.06 -22.68 -12.93
C GLN A 54 27.58 -22.71 -12.47
N CYS A 55 27.25 -21.99 -11.39
CA CYS A 55 25.91 -21.83 -10.82
C CYS A 55 25.80 -20.36 -10.38
N GLY A 56 25.01 -19.48 -10.98
CA GLY A 56 23.90 -19.62 -11.91
C GLY A 56 22.96 -18.48 -11.56
N THR A 57 22.64 -17.61 -12.50
CA THR A 57 21.66 -16.52 -12.29
C THR A 57 20.29 -17.04 -11.84
N VAL A 58 20.01 -18.33 -12.10
CA VAL A 58 18.79 -19.03 -11.73
C VAL A 58 18.60 -19.17 -10.20
N PRO A 59 19.56 -19.70 -9.40
CA PRO A 59 19.47 -19.69 -7.94
C PRO A 59 19.15 -18.32 -7.31
N LEU A 60 19.79 -17.24 -7.79
CA LEU A 60 19.55 -15.89 -7.30
C LEU A 60 18.12 -15.42 -7.58
N MET A 61 17.62 -15.68 -8.79
CA MET A 61 16.25 -15.36 -9.19
C MET A 61 15.23 -16.16 -8.38
N VAL A 62 15.46 -17.47 -8.19
CA VAL A 62 14.58 -18.32 -7.38
C VAL A 62 14.55 -17.85 -5.93
N PHE A 63 15.71 -17.54 -5.35
CA PHE A 63 15.78 -17.04 -3.98
C PHE A 63 15.11 -15.66 -3.83
N GLY A 64 15.33 -14.74 -4.78
CA GLY A 64 14.65 -13.45 -4.82
C GLY A 64 13.12 -13.58 -4.87
N LEU A 65 12.60 -14.47 -5.73
CA LEU A 65 11.17 -14.77 -5.81
C LEU A 65 10.63 -15.38 -4.51
N ILE A 66 11.37 -16.29 -3.88
CA ILE A 66 11.00 -16.87 -2.58
C ILE A 66 10.85 -15.76 -1.54
N LEU A 67 11.82 -14.85 -1.42
CA LEU A 67 11.74 -13.74 -0.47
C LEU A 67 10.55 -12.81 -0.74
N LEU A 68 10.27 -12.51 -2.01
CA LEU A 68 9.08 -11.73 -2.40
C LEU A 68 7.78 -12.44 -2.00
N THR A 69 7.68 -13.75 -2.23
CA THR A 69 6.49 -14.52 -1.83
C THR A 69 6.30 -14.54 -0.31
N PHE A 70 7.37 -14.74 0.46
CA PHE A 70 7.30 -14.66 1.93
C PHE A 70 6.95 -13.25 2.42
N GLY A 71 7.51 -12.21 1.81
CA GLY A 71 7.14 -10.82 2.08
C GLY A 71 5.65 -10.55 1.86
N LEU A 72 5.10 -10.99 0.72
CA LEU A 72 3.67 -10.85 0.43
C LEU A 72 2.79 -11.68 1.36
N LEU A 73 3.20 -12.91 1.71
CA LEU A 73 2.49 -13.74 2.67
C LEU A 73 2.47 -13.12 4.07
N SER A 74 3.56 -12.49 4.50
CA SER A 74 3.65 -11.76 5.78
C SER A 74 2.66 -10.58 5.87
N ILE A 75 2.34 -9.93 4.74
CA ILE A 75 1.31 -8.88 4.71
C ILE A 75 -0.08 -9.48 4.98
N LYS A 76 -0.37 -10.64 4.36
CA LYS A 76 -1.66 -11.32 4.48
C LYS A 76 -1.86 -11.97 5.85
N PHE A 77 -0.82 -12.58 6.42
CA PHE A 77 -0.87 -13.32 7.68
C PHE A 77 -0.14 -12.54 8.77
N ARG A 78 -0.86 -11.66 9.47
CA ARG A 78 -0.28 -10.89 10.57
C ARG A 78 -0.12 -11.74 11.82
N ILE A 79 1.04 -11.65 12.46
CA ILE A 79 1.36 -12.41 13.66
C ILE A 79 0.38 -12.02 14.79
N SER A 80 0.01 -10.74 14.86
CA SER A 80 -1.02 -10.25 15.79
C SER A 80 -2.36 -10.97 15.61
N ASP A 81 -2.78 -11.22 14.37
CA ASP A 81 -4.05 -11.87 14.07
C ASP A 81 -4.01 -13.35 14.44
N VAL A 82 -2.85 -14.02 14.28
CA VAL A 82 -2.65 -15.40 14.74
C VAL A 82 -2.80 -15.51 16.26
N ILE A 83 -2.20 -14.59 17.02
CA ILE A 83 -2.30 -14.58 18.49
C ILE A 83 -3.73 -14.30 18.95
N LEU A 84 -4.43 -13.37 18.28
CA LEU A 84 -5.85 -13.10 18.55
C LEU A 84 -6.75 -14.29 18.18
N ASP A 85 -6.42 -15.06 17.14
CA ASP A 85 -7.13 -16.29 16.77
C ASP A 85 -6.93 -17.42 17.80
N ILE A 86 -5.76 -17.50 18.42
CA ILE A 86 -5.47 -18.42 19.54
C ILE A 86 -6.31 -18.02 20.76
N ARG A 87 -6.31 -16.74 21.10
CA ARG A 87 -7.13 -16.20 22.20
C ARG A 87 -8.62 -16.45 21.96
N LEU A 88 -9.09 -16.23 20.73
CA LEU A 88 -10.48 -16.44 20.35
C LEU A 88 -10.95 -17.87 20.66
N GLN A 89 -10.07 -18.86 20.51
CA GLN A 89 -10.37 -20.26 20.76
C GLN A 89 -10.13 -20.71 22.22
N MET A 90 -9.51 -19.87 23.06
CA MET A 90 -9.15 -20.20 24.45
C MET A 90 -8.37 -21.53 24.55
N ILE A 91 -7.35 -21.72 23.70
CA ILE A 91 -6.59 -22.97 23.63
C ILE A 91 -5.81 -23.22 24.95
N PRO A 92 -6.01 -24.36 25.63
CA PRO A 92 -5.27 -24.69 26.86
C PRO A 92 -3.75 -24.70 26.69
N GLY A 93 -3.01 -24.27 27.71
CA GLY A 93 -1.55 -24.15 27.66
C GLY A 93 -1.01 -22.89 26.96
N THR A 94 -1.89 -22.04 26.42
CA THR A 94 -1.50 -20.75 25.84
C THR A 94 -1.62 -19.61 26.85
N PRO A 95 -0.81 -18.53 26.75
CA PRO A 95 -0.86 -17.43 27.71
C PRO A 95 -2.27 -16.81 27.92
N PRO A 96 -3.10 -16.60 26.89
CA PRO A 96 -4.46 -16.09 27.09
C PRO A 96 -5.35 -17.00 27.95
N PHE A 97 -5.20 -18.32 27.83
CA PHE A 97 -5.96 -19.28 28.61
C PHE A 97 -5.46 -19.36 30.06
N GLU A 98 -4.14 -19.46 30.27
CA GLU A 98 -3.57 -19.61 31.61
C GLU A 98 -3.79 -18.36 32.49
N LEU A 99 -3.65 -17.17 31.91
CA LEU A 99 -3.91 -15.91 32.61
C LEU A 99 -5.39 -15.73 32.96
N TRP A 100 -6.29 -16.23 32.10
CA TRP A 100 -7.71 -16.25 32.42
C TRP A 100 -8.02 -17.29 33.49
N LEU A 101 -7.45 -18.49 33.42
CA LEU A 101 -7.71 -19.58 34.37
C LEU A 101 -7.36 -19.17 35.81
N ASN A 102 -6.21 -18.50 35.98
CA ASN A 102 -5.75 -17.96 37.25
C ASN A 102 -5.40 -16.45 37.10
N PRO A 103 -6.41 -15.56 37.20
CA PRO A 103 -6.19 -14.12 37.11
C PRO A 103 -5.20 -13.64 38.16
N GLN A 104 -4.14 -12.98 37.69
CA GLN A 104 -3.08 -12.42 38.53
C GLN A 104 -3.38 -11.03 39.13
N PRO A 105 -4.13 -10.12 38.45
CA PRO A 105 -4.38 -8.79 38.99
C PRO A 105 -5.08 -8.84 40.36
N GLU A 106 -4.60 -8.02 41.29
CA GLU A 106 -5.22 -7.89 42.60
C GLU A 106 -6.45 -6.98 42.50
N VAL A 107 -7.62 -7.54 42.80
CA VAL A 107 -8.87 -6.77 42.94
C VAL A 107 -9.06 -6.43 44.42
N ARG A 108 -9.07 -5.13 44.73
CA ARG A 108 -9.39 -4.64 46.08
C ARG A 108 -10.89 -4.46 46.19
N LEU A 109 -11.49 -5.07 47.19
CA LEU A 109 -12.85 -4.82 47.63
C LEU A 109 -12.79 -3.78 48.77
N ASN A 110 -13.20 -2.56 48.47
CA ASN A 110 -13.33 -1.49 49.45
C ASN A 110 -14.79 -1.41 49.90
N VAL A 111 -15.04 -1.47 51.21
CA VAL A 111 -16.38 -1.39 51.79
C VAL A 111 -16.51 -0.12 52.61
N PHE A 112 -17.63 0.59 52.43
CA PHE A 112 -17.94 1.84 53.11
C PHE A 112 -19.31 1.72 53.75
N ILE A 113 -19.40 1.98 55.06
CA ILE A 113 -20.63 1.80 55.85
C ILE A 113 -21.18 3.18 56.25
N PHE A 114 -22.50 3.34 56.20
CA PHE A 114 -23.16 4.53 56.73
C PHE A 114 -23.56 4.29 58.19
N THR A 115 -22.80 4.86 59.13
CA THR A 115 -23.15 4.90 60.56
C THR A 115 -24.07 6.08 60.84
N VAL A 116 -24.95 5.95 61.83
CA VAL A 116 -25.94 6.96 62.22
C VAL A 116 -25.48 7.67 63.49
N GLU A 117 -25.42 8.99 63.48
CA GLU A 117 -24.94 9.80 64.62
C GLU A 117 -26.07 10.22 65.57
N ASN A 118 -27.30 10.37 65.07
CA ASN A 118 -28.45 10.90 65.82
C ASN A 118 -29.60 9.88 65.97
N ALA A 119 -29.25 8.60 66.19
CA ALA A 119 -30.20 7.48 66.22
C ALA A 119 -31.32 7.69 67.26
N ASN A 120 -30.96 8.12 68.47
CA ASN A 120 -31.92 8.33 69.57
C ASN A 120 -32.80 9.55 69.32
N GLU A 121 -32.22 10.65 68.83
CA GLU A 121 -32.92 11.89 68.52
C GLU A 121 -33.96 11.67 67.42
N PHE A 122 -33.62 10.89 66.39
CA PHE A 122 -34.55 10.49 65.34
C PHE A 122 -35.68 9.59 65.87
N LEU A 123 -35.34 8.54 66.65
CA LEU A 123 -36.34 7.64 67.24
C LEU A 123 -37.26 8.34 68.25
N ASN A 124 -36.80 9.39 68.93
CA ASN A 124 -37.63 10.21 69.82
C ASN A 124 -38.44 11.29 69.06
N GLY A 125 -38.02 11.65 67.84
CA GLY A 125 -38.69 12.64 67.00
C GLY A 125 -38.21 14.07 67.23
N ASN A 126 -37.07 14.23 67.93
CA ASN A 126 -36.42 15.51 68.17
C ASN A 126 -35.78 16.06 66.89
N GLU A 127 -35.26 15.18 66.04
CA GLU A 127 -34.76 15.54 64.71
C GLU A 127 -35.49 14.72 63.63
N PRO A 128 -36.01 15.35 62.57
CA PRO A 128 -36.77 14.65 61.53
C PRO A 128 -35.89 13.90 60.50
N ASN A 129 -34.60 14.22 60.42
CA ASN A 129 -33.65 13.68 59.44
C ASN A 129 -32.59 12.82 60.14
N ILE A 130 -32.09 11.81 59.44
CA ILE A 130 -31.02 10.93 59.92
C ILE A 130 -29.67 11.53 59.50
N LYS A 131 -28.80 11.80 60.48
CA LYS A 131 -27.40 12.20 60.27
C LYS A 131 -26.57 10.95 60.11
N ILE A 132 -26.00 10.77 58.92
CA ILE A 132 -25.14 9.64 58.59
C ILE A 132 -23.69 10.11 58.39
N LYS A 133 -22.77 9.25 58.78
CA LYS A 133 -21.33 9.39 58.56
C LYS A 133 -20.80 8.16 57.85
N GLU A 134 -19.95 8.36 56.86
CA GLU A 134 -19.27 7.27 56.16
C GLU A 134 -18.08 6.77 56.98
N ILE A 135 -17.97 5.44 57.10
CA ILE A 135 -16.82 4.74 57.67
C ILE A 135 -16.21 3.84 56.59
N GLY A 136 -14.93 4.03 56.29
CA GLY A 136 -14.20 3.26 55.29
C GLY A 136 -13.05 4.04 54.64
N PRO A 137 -12.38 3.47 53.63
CA PRO A 137 -12.61 2.12 53.11
C PRO A 137 -12.14 1.04 54.09
N ILE A 138 -12.96 0.00 54.28
CA ILE A 138 -12.53 -1.27 54.86
C ILE A 138 -12.08 -2.17 53.70
N VAL A 139 -10.79 -2.47 53.65
CA VAL A 139 -10.13 -3.04 52.47
C VAL A 139 -9.97 -4.55 52.59
N TYR A 140 -10.48 -5.27 51.59
CA TYR A 140 -10.29 -6.70 51.39
C TYR A 140 -9.64 -6.94 50.03
N ARG A 141 -8.99 -8.10 49.86
CA ARG A 141 -8.59 -8.64 48.56
C ARG A 141 -9.65 -9.64 48.09
N GLU A 142 -10.16 -9.47 46.88
CA GLU A 142 -10.99 -10.48 46.23
C GLU A 142 -10.11 -11.40 45.40
N TYR A 143 -10.14 -12.70 45.70
CA TYR A 143 -9.54 -13.72 44.84
C TYR A 143 -10.58 -14.27 43.88
N LEU A 144 -10.21 -14.36 42.60
CA LEU A 144 -10.98 -15.02 41.55
C LEU A 144 -10.19 -16.23 41.04
N LYS A 145 -10.85 -17.39 40.96
CA LYS A 145 -10.28 -18.60 40.34
C LYS A 145 -11.30 -19.23 39.41
N HIS A 146 -10.86 -19.65 38.22
CA HIS A 146 -11.67 -20.43 37.30
C HIS A 146 -11.30 -21.91 37.38
N SER A 147 -12.30 -22.77 37.37
CA SER A 147 -12.18 -24.22 37.51
C SER A 147 -13.26 -24.95 36.72
N ASP A 148 -13.21 -26.28 36.66
CA ASP A 148 -14.20 -27.14 35.98
C ASP A 148 -14.48 -26.73 34.53
N VAL A 149 -13.41 -26.42 33.79
CA VAL A 149 -13.47 -25.91 32.43
C VAL A 149 -13.87 -27.03 31.45
N ILE A 150 -14.94 -26.81 30.69
CA ILE A 150 -15.48 -27.75 29.70
C ILE A 150 -15.69 -27.03 28.37
N PHE A 151 -15.04 -27.52 27.32
CA PHE A 151 -15.22 -27.04 25.95
C PHE A 151 -16.35 -27.80 25.26
N HIS A 152 -17.27 -27.08 24.62
CA HIS A 152 -18.43 -27.67 23.95
C HIS A 152 -18.31 -27.61 22.42
N PRO A 153 -18.86 -28.61 21.68
CA PRO A 153 -18.84 -28.62 20.21
C PRO A 153 -19.53 -27.42 19.55
N ASN A 154 -20.45 -26.76 20.26
CA ASN A 154 -21.19 -25.60 19.77
C ASN A 154 -20.39 -24.27 19.84
N SER A 155 -19.08 -24.33 20.10
CA SER A 155 -18.19 -23.18 20.29
C SER A 155 -18.53 -22.36 21.54
N THR A 156 -18.85 -23.04 22.63
CA THR A 156 -19.00 -22.43 23.96
C THR A 156 -18.06 -23.07 24.96
N LEU A 157 -17.74 -22.33 26.02
CA LEU A 157 -16.89 -22.74 27.12
C LEU A 157 -17.68 -22.63 28.42
N SER A 158 -17.78 -23.72 29.17
CA SER A 158 -18.33 -23.69 30.52
C SER A 158 -17.24 -23.72 31.57
N TYR A 159 -17.40 -22.98 32.66
CA TYR A 159 -16.46 -22.97 33.78
C TYR A 159 -17.15 -22.54 35.07
N THR A 160 -16.53 -22.85 36.21
CA THR A 160 -16.94 -22.41 37.54
C THR A 160 -16.01 -21.29 38.00
N ALA A 161 -16.55 -20.10 38.25
CA ALA A 161 -15.82 -18.97 38.83
C ALA A 161 -16.05 -18.94 40.34
N THR A 162 -14.97 -19.04 41.12
CA THR A 162 -15.03 -19.00 42.59
C THR A 162 -14.42 -17.70 43.09
N ARG A 163 -15.16 -16.95 43.93
CA ARG A 163 -14.74 -15.65 44.50
C ARG A 163 -14.69 -15.67 46.01
N ARG A 164 -13.58 -15.24 46.63
CA ARG A 164 -13.50 -15.09 48.09
C ARG A 164 -12.88 -13.75 48.46
N ALA A 165 -13.41 -13.13 49.52
CA ALA A 165 -12.80 -11.95 50.11
C ALA A 165 -11.85 -12.34 51.24
N GLU A 166 -10.66 -11.74 51.28
CA GLU A 166 -9.65 -11.89 52.31
C GLU A 166 -9.33 -10.52 52.89
N PHE A 167 -9.41 -10.37 54.21
CA PHE A 167 -9.10 -9.09 54.85
C PHE A 167 -7.62 -8.75 54.70
N LEU A 168 -7.29 -7.48 54.43
CA LEU A 168 -5.91 -7.01 54.27
C LEU A 168 -5.49 -6.14 55.48
N PRO A 169 -4.83 -6.70 56.52
CA PRO A 169 -4.55 -5.95 57.75
C PRO A 169 -3.73 -4.68 57.53
N LEU A 170 -2.75 -4.72 56.62
CA LEU A 170 -1.85 -3.58 56.34
C LEU A 170 -2.50 -2.45 55.53
N ALA A 171 -3.62 -2.73 54.86
CA ALA A 171 -4.35 -1.74 54.07
C ALA A 171 -5.45 -1.04 54.88
N ASN A 172 -5.60 -1.38 56.17
CA ASN A 172 -6.64 -0.90 57.05
C ASN A 172 -6.05 -0.27 58.31
N THR A 173 -6.82 0.60 58.96
CA THR A 173 -6.49 1.06 60.32
C THR A 173 -6.46 -0.13 61.29
N PRO A 174 -5.42 -0.26 62.14
CA PRO A 174 -5.33 -1.35 63.11
C PRO A 174 -6.57 -1.42 64.00
N GLY A 175 -7.21 -2.60 64.06
CA GLY A 175 -8.39 -2.81 64.90
C GLY A 175 -9.72 -2.36 64.32
N ILE A 176 -9.77 -1.86 63.07
CA ILE A 176 -11.00 -1.33 62.45
C ILE A 176 -12.20 -2.29 62.56
N LEU A 177 -11.99 -3.60 62.39
CA LEU A 177 -13.06 -4.59 62.45
C LEU A 177 -13.72 -4.71 63.84
N ASN A 178 -13.01 -4.32 64.91
CA ASN A 178 -13.52 -4.35 66.28
C ASN A 178 -14.19 -3.03 66.69
N GLU A 179 -14.10 -1.98 65.86
CA GLU A 179 -14.77 -0.71 66.14
C GLU A 179 -16.29 -0.91 66.14
N THR A 180 -16.95 -0.32 67.13
CA THR A 180 -18.41 -0.38 67.27
C THR A 180 -19.04 0.79 66.54
N ILE A 181 -20.03 0.51 65.70
CA ILE A 181 -20.80 1.48 64.93
C ILE A 181 -22.28 1.40 65.29
N VAL A 182 -22.99 2.50 65.06
CA VAL A 182 -24.45 2.59 65.25
C VAL A 182 -25.10 2.54 63.88
N VAL A 183 -25.82 1.48 63.57
CA VAL A 183 -26.40 1.25 62.23
C VAL A 183 -27.86 0.85 62.33
N PRO A 184 -28.66 1.07 61.27
CA PRO A 184 -30.01 0.53 61.23
C PRO A 184 -29.98 -0.98 61.38
N ASN A 185 -30.91 -1.52 62.16
CA ASN A 185 -31.20 -2.94 62.22
C ASN A 185 -31.87 -3.36 60.90
N PHE A 186 -31.08 -3.46 59.84
CA PHE A 186 -31.60 -3.69 58.49
C PHE A 186 -32.26 -5.08 58.38
N ALA A 187 -31.85 -6.06 59.19
CA ALA A 187 -32.46 -7.38 59.19
C ALA A 187 -33.92 -7.33 59.67
N LEU A 188 -34.19 -6.63 60.79
CA LEU A 188 -35.56 -6.41 61.27
C LEU A 188 -36.37 -5.54 60.31
N LEU A 189 -35.78 -4.43 59.84
CA LEU A 189 -36.49 -3.50 58.95
C LEU A 189 -36.80 -4.15 57.59
N ALA A 190 -35.88 -4.97 57.05
CA ALA A 190 -36.12 -5.76 55.85
C ALA A 190 -37.21 -6.82 56.05
N ALA A 191 -37.18 -7.54 57.17
CA ALA A 191 -38.21 -8.49 57.53
C ALA A 191 -39.58 -7.81 57.67
N ALA A 192 -39.65 -6.64 58.30
CA ALA A 192 -40.87 -5.84 58.40
C ALA A 192 -41.42 -5.47 57.01
N GLY A 193 -40.57 -4.99 56.10
CA GLY A 193 -40.95 -4.68 54.72
C GLY A 193 -41.46 -5.90 53.94
N PHE A 194 -40.76 -7.04 54.06
CA PHE A 194 -41.19 -8.31 53.47
C PHE A 194 -42.53 -8.79 54.04
N VAL A 195 -42.63 -8.90 55.36
CA VAL A 195 -43.82 -9.38 56.07
C VAL A 195 -45.04 -8.48 55.81
N ASN A 196 -44.83 -7.20 55.57
CA ASN A 196 -45.91 -6.28 55.22
C ASN A 196 -46.64 -6.65 53.91
N THR A 197 -46.02 -7.45 53.04
CA THR A 197 -46.68 -7.99 51.83
C THR A 197 -47.45 -9.29 52.06
N GLN A 198 -47.29 -9.90 53.24
CA GLN A 198 -47.87 -11.21 53.58
C GLN A 198 -49.31 -11.07 54.12
N ASN A 199 -49.97 -12.21 54.37
CA ASN A 199 -51.31 -12.23 54.95
C ASN A 199 -51.32 -11.73 56.41
N PHE A 200 -52.52 -11.48 56.93
CA PHE A 200 -52.72 -10.93 58.28
C PHE A 200 -52.05 -11.74 59.39
N PHE A 201 -52.11 -13.07 59.35
CA PHE A 201 -51.59 -13.93 60.41
C PHE A 201 -50.06 -13.88 60.50
N ILE A 202 -49.37 -13.87 59.36
CA ILE A 202 -47.91 -13.74 59.31
C ILE A 202 -47.48 -12.37 59.84
N LYS A 203 -48.20 -11.30 59.45
CA LYS A 203 -47.97 -9.94 59.96
C LYS A 203 -48.12 -9.89 61.48
N PHE A 204 -49.25 -10.37 61.98
CA PHE A 204 -49.54 -10.40 63.41
C PHE A 204 -48.49 -11.19 64.19
N GLY A 205 -48.12 -12.38 63.72
CA GLY A 205 -47.10 -13.22 64.35
C GLY A 205 -45.73 -12.54 64.41
N TYR A 206 -45.30 -11.87 63.32
CA TYR A 206 -44.07 -11.10 63.31
C TYR A 206 -44.11 -9.93 64.31
N THR A 207 -45.17 -9.12 64.28
CA THR A 207 -45.33 -7.98 65.20
C THR A 207 -45.40 -8.41 66.67
N PHE A 208 -45.96 -9.60 66.95
CA PHE A 208 -45.97 -10.17 68.28
C PHE A 208 -44.56 -10.59 68.74
N MET A 209 -43.80 -11.28 67.88
CA MET A 209 -42.41 -11.66 68.20
C MET A 209 -41.53 -10.43 68.42
N GLU A 210 -41.67 -9.45 67.55
CA GLU A 210 -40.96 -8.17 67.63
C GLU A 210 -41.19 -7.51 68.99
N LYS A 211 -42.45 -7.35 69.40
CA LYS A 211 -42.82 -6.83 70.72
C LYS A 211 -42.29 -7.66 71.90
N GLN A 212 -42.30 -8.99 71.76
CA GLN A 212 -41.85 -9.90 72.81
C GLN A 212 -40.33 -9.83 73.04
N TYR A 213 -39.54 -9.68 71.97
CA TYR A 213 -38.07 -9.69 72.04
C TYR A 213 -37.46 -8.29 72.09
N ASN A 214 -38.22 -7.25 71.71
CA ASN A 214 -37.89 -5.82 71.80
C ASN A 214 -36.45 -5.49 71.35
N GLU A 215 -36.12 -5.92 70.13
CA GLU A 215 -34.82 -5.66 69.52
C GLU A 215 -34.84 -4.26 68.86
N GLY A 216 -33.84 -3.43 69.14
CA GLY A 216 -33.82 -2.03 68.70
C GLY A 216 -33.74 -1.86 67.17
N LEU A 217 -34.38 -0.80 66.65
CA LEU A 217 -34.32 -0.42 65.22
C LEU A 217 -32.97 0.16 64.79
N PHE A 218 -32.18 0.63 65.75
CA PHE A 218 -30.75 0.87 65.60
C PHE A 218 -30.00 -0.06 66.54
N ILE A 219 -28.85 -0.56 66.08
CA ILE A 219 -28.01 -1.48 66.84
C ILE A 219 -26.59 -0.95 66.94
N ASN A 220 -25.98 -1.22 68.09
CA ASN A 220 -24.55 -1.04 68.32
C ASN A 220 -23.87 -2.37 68.03
N ILE A 221 -23.05 -2.41 66.98
CA ILE A 221 -22.45 -3.65 66.48
C ILE A 221 -21.01 -3.39 66.02
N SER A 222 -20.14 -4.41 66.14
CA SER A 222 -18.80 -4.33 65.58
C SER A 222 -18.86 -4.32 64.04
N ILE A 223 -17.89 -3.69 63.39
CA ILE A 223 -17.77 -3.73 61.92
C ILE A 223 -17.66 -5.18 61.42
N TYR A 224 -16.93 -6.05 62.14
CA TYR A 224 -16.83 -7.47 61.80
C TYR A 224 -18.19 -8.16 61.80
N ASP A 225 -18.97 -8.03 62.88
CA ASP A 225 -20.25 -8.70 63.00
C ASP A 225 -21.25 -8.15 61.97
N TYR A 226 -21.25 -6.83 61.73
CA TYR A 226 -22.10 -6.23 60.70
C TYR A 226 -21.82 -6.77 59.29
N LEU A 227 -20.55 -6.98 58.96
CA LEU A 227 -20.13 -7.48 57.65
C LEU A 227 -20.23 -9.01 57.51
N TRP A 228 -19.92 -9.79 58.54
CA TRP A 228 -19.70 -11.24 58.40
C TRP A 228 -20.57 -12.11 59.31
N ASN A 229 -21.05 -11.62 60.45
CA ASN A 229 -21.66 -12.46 61.49
C ASN A 229 -22.85 -11.77 62.16
N TYR A 230 -23.74 -11.18 61.35
CA TYR A 230 -24.87 -10.44 61.89
C TYR A 230 -26.06 -11.38 62.15
N LYS A 231 -26.47 -11.51 63.42
CA LYS A 231 -27.59 -12.37 63.84
C LYS A 231 -28.62 -11.56 64.62
N SER A 232 -29.88 -11.63 64.21
CA SER A 232 -31.03 -11.05 64.92
C SER A 232 -31.74 -12.10 65.76
N ARG A 233 -32.12 -11.73 66.98
CA ARG A 233 -32.84 -12.62 67.91
C ARG A 233 -34.24 -12.92 67.40
N VAL A 234 -34.92 -11.93 66.82
CA VAL A 234 -36.24 -12.11 66.21
C VAL A 234 -36.16 -13.09 65.05
N LEU A 235 -35.16 -12.97 64.17
CA LEU A 235 -34.99 -13.87 63.03
C LEU A 235 -34.65 -15.31 63.45
N GLU A 236 -33.84 -15.51 64.49
CA GLU A 236 -33.55 -16.84 65.03
C GLU A 236 -34.83 -17.56 65.49
N LYS A 237 -35.70 -16.84 66.19
CA LYS A 237 -36.98 -17.39 66.68
C LYS A 237 -37.98 -17.58 65.53
N ALA A 238 -38.02 -16.65 64.59
CA ALA A 238 -38.84 -16.77 63.39
C ALA A 238 -38.42 -17.98 62.54
N LYS A 239 -37.11 -18.27 62.39
CA LYS A 239 -36.61 -19.45 61.66
C LYS A 239 -37.07 -20.76 62.31
N ALA A 240 -37.12 -20.81 63.64
CA ALA A 240 -37.60 -21.99 64.37
C ALA A 240 -39.09 -22.27 64.13
N LEU A 241 -39.91 -21.22 63.96
CA LEU A 241 -41.35 -21.33 63.72
C LEU A 241 -41.72 -21.49 62.24
N ALA A 242 -40.99 -20.81 61.35
CA ALA A 242 -41.25 -20.74 59.92
C ALA A 242 -39.94 -20.92 59.11
N PRO A 243 -39.37 -22.13 59.08
CA PRO A 243 -38.04 -22.38 58.53
C PRO A 243 -37.92 -22.09 57.03
N THR A 244 -39.02 -22.17 56.28
CA THR A 244 -39.07 -21.89 54.84
C THR A 244 -39.07 -20.39 54.51
N MET A 245 -39.51 -19.53 55.45
CA MET A 245 -39.64 -18.09 55.22
C MET A 245 -38.39 -17.30 55.58
N VAL A 246 -37.56 -17.81 56.49
CA VAL A 246 -36.32 -17.16 56.91
C VAL A 246 -35.14 -17.78 56.15
N PRO A 247 -34.58 -17.13 55.14
CA PRO A 247 -33.61 -17.75 54.22
C PRO A 247 -32.26 -18.04 54.90
N THR A 248 -31.83 -17.19 55.83
CA THR A 248 -30.54 -17.31 56.54
C THR A 248 -30.67 -16.84 57.99
N LEU A 249 -29.86 -17.42 58.87
CA LEU A 249 -29.67 -16.95 60.25
C LEU A 249 -28.55 -15.91 60.38
N ASN A 250 -27.64 -15.85 59.40
CA ASN A 250 -26.57 -14.87 59.34
C ASN A 250 -26.87 -13.88 58.22
N SER A 251 -27.19 -12.66 58.61
CA SER A 251 -27.51 -11.54 57.72
C SER A 251 -26.30 -10.67 57.42
N GLY A 252 -25.07 -11.07 57.80
CA GLY A 252 -23.86 -10.28 57.53
C GLY A 252 -23.75 -9.90 56.04
N ILE A 253 -23.41 -8.64 55.76
CA ILE A 253 -23.42 -8.09 54.39
C ILE A 253 -22.49 -8.86 53.44
N LEU A 254 -21.21 -8.98 53.78
CA LEU A 254 -20.23 -9.71 52.98
C LEU A 254 -20.49 -11.21 53.02
N HIS A 255 -21.02 -11.73 54.14
CA HIS A 255 -21.47 -13.11 54.19
C HIS A 255 -22.54 -13.38 53.13
N GLY A 256 -23.58 -12.54 53.01
CA GLY A 256 -24.62 -12.69 51.99
C GLY A 256 -24.10 -12.62 50.54
N ILE A 257 -23.06 -11.83 50.29
CA ILE A 257 -22.44 -11.71 48.96
C ILE A 257 -21.57 -12.93 48.63
N TYR A 258 -20.81 -13.46 49.61
CA TYR A 258 -19.76 -14.47 49.39
C TYR A 258 -20.07 -15.88 49.94
N VAL A 259 -21.20 -16.12 50.62
CA VAL A 259 -21.55 -17.45 51.14
C VAL A 259 -21.70 -18.48 50.02
N GLU A 260 -22.33 -18.08 48.93
CA GLU A 260 -22.33 -18.79 47.66
C GLU A 260 -21.29 -18.14 46.75
N ASN A 261 -20.07 -18.63 46.86
CA ASN A 261 -18.91 -18.06 46.18
C ASN A 261 -18.67 -18.59 44.76
N SER A 262 -19.43 -19.59 44.31
CA SER A 262 -19.22 -20.28 43.05
C SER A 262 -20.37 -20.06 42.07
N ASP A 263 -20.07 -19.50 40.90
CA ASP A 263 -21.01 -19.31 39.80
C ASP A 263 -20.55 -20.10 38.56
N ARG A 264 -21.47 -20.79 37.89
CA ARG A 264 -21.20 -21.57 36.68
C ARG A 264 -21.57 -20.76 35.44
N TYR A 265 -20.57 -20.40 34.65
CA TYR A 265 -20.70 -19.63 33.42
C TYR A 265 -20.69 -20.54 32.19
N ASN A 266 -21.43 -20.17 31.16
CA ASN A 266 -21.24 -20.63 29.78
C ASN A 266 -21.02 -19.41 28.90
N VAL A 267 -19.87 -19.32 28.23
CA VAL A 267 -19.48 -18.18 27.39
C VAL A 267 -19.22 -18.61 25.95
N ARG A 268 -19.34 -17.67 25.02
CA ARG A 268 -19.09 -17.90 23.59
C ARG A 268 -17.61 -17.80 23.25
N ILE A 269 -17.08 -18.75 22.47
CA ILE A 269 -15.68 -18.78 22.03
C ILE A 269 -15.57 -19.20 20.55
N GLY A 270 -14.40 -19.06 19.96
CA GLY A 270 -14.06 -19.58 18.64
C GLY A 270 -14.54 -18.73 17.45
N LYS A 271 -14.09 -19.12 16.26
CA LYS A 271 -14.30 -18.37 15.00
C LYS A 271 -15.77 -18.21 14.60
N LYS A 272 -16.64 -19.11 15.07
CA LYS A 272 -18.09 -19.06 14.82
C LYS A 272 -18.72 -17.75 15.31
N TYR A 273 -18.32 -17.30 16.50
CA TYR A 273 -18.83 -16.07 17.12
C TYR A 273 -17.98 -14.84 16.80
N GLY A 274 -16.71 -15.06 16.45
CA GLY A 274 -15.78 -14.00 16.05
C GLY A 274 -15.47 -13.02 17.18
N ASP A 275 -14.79 -11.93 16.83
CA ASP A 275 -14.29 -10.95 17.79
C ASP A 275 -15.42 -10.23 18.55
N SER A 276 -16.57 -10.00 17.91
CA SER A 276 -17.66 -9.19 18.46
C SER A 276 -18.41 -9.82 19.62
N GLU A 277 -18.46 -11.15 19.65
CA GLU A 277 -19.21 -11.95 20.63
C GLU A 277 -18.29 -12.82 21.51
N PHE A 278 -16.98 -12.69 21.34
CA PHE A 278 -16.00 -13.42 22.13
C PHE A 278 -16.20 -13.18 23.63
N PHE A 279 -16.23 -14.27 24.38
CA PHE A 279 -16.32 -14.34 25.83
C PHE A 279 -17.59 -13.72 26.44
N LEU A 280 -18.61 -13.49 25.62
CA LEU A 280 -19.92 -13.05 26.11
C LEU A 280 -20.67 -14.21 26.76
N ILE A 281 -21.32 -13.94 27.89
CA ILE A 281 -22.13 -14.90 28.63
C ILE A 281 -23.32 -15.31 27.77
N ASN A 282 -23.53 -16.62 27.69
CA ASN A 282 -24.70 -17.26 27.11
C ASN A 282 -25.70 -17.67 28.20
N THR A 283 -25.21 -18.32 29.27
CA THR A 283 -25.99 -18.64 30.47
C THR A 283 -25.12 -18.51 31.74
N LEU A 284 -25.78 -18.22 32.85
CA LEU A 284 -25.25 -18.19 34.21
C LEU A 284 -26.07 -19.15 35.07
N ASN A 285 -25.41 -20.10 35.74
CA ASN A 285 -26.05 -21.14 36.55
C ASN A 285 -27.16 -21.89 35.78
N GLY A 286 -26.99 -22.07 34.47
CA GLY A 286 -27.93 -22.74 33.58
C GLY A 286 -29.03 -21.84 32.99
N ALA A 287 -29.19 -20.60 33.45
CA ALA A 287 -30.24 -19.69 32.99
C ALA A 287 -29.67 -18.53 32.14
N PRO A 288 -30.44 -17.97 31.19
CA PRO A 288 -30.05 -16.78 30.43
C PRO A 288 -30.36 -15.46 31.17
N THR A 289 -30.95 -15.54 32.36
CA THR A 289 -31.31 -14.42 33.22
C THR A 289 -30.35 -14.26 34.39
N VAL A 290 -30.41 -13.10 35.04
CA VAL A 290 -29.74 -12.86 36.32
C VAL A 290 -30.35 -13.75 37.42
N PRO A 291 -29.57 -14.16 38.44
CA PRO A 291 -30.07 -15.04 39.51
C PRO A 291 -31.32 -14.48 40.18
N GLY A 292 -32.29 -15.35 40.46
CA GLY A 292 -33.56 -14.99 41.10
C GLY A 292 -34.71 -14.65 40.14
N TYR A 293 -34.45 -14.43 38.85
CA TYR A 293 -35.49 -14.21 37.83
C TYR A 293 -35.76 -15.48 37.04
N ASN A 294 -36.98 -16.02 37.15
CA ASN A 294 -37.42 -17.18 36.37
C ASN A 294 -38.63 -16.85 35.50
N VAL A 295 -38.42 -16.83 34.19
CA VAL A 295 -39.45 -16.53 33.18
C VAL A 295 -40.59 -17.55 33.22
N GLU A 296 -40.30 -18.81 33.54
CA GLU A 296 -41.32 -19.87 33.66
C GLU A 296 -42.28 -19.60 34.83
N ASN A 297 -41.79 -18.90 35.86
CA ASN A 297 -42.60 -18.46 37.01
C ASN A 297 -43.31 -17.11 36.75
N GLY A 298 -43.23 -16.58 35.53
CA GLY A 298 -43.81 -15.29 35.14
C GLY A 298 -42.94 -14.08 35.49
N ASP A 299 -41.68 -14.25 35.88
CA ASP A 299 -40.77 -13.13 36.10
C ASP A 299 -40.35 -12.47 34.78
N CYS A 300 -39.94 -11.20 34.87
CA CYS A 300 -39.43 -10.44 33.74
C CYS A 300 -38.09 -11.01 33.21
N TYR A 301 -37.83 -10.88 31.90
CA TYR A 301 -36.60 -11.35 31.27
C TYR A 301 -35.40 -10.42 31.56
N ALA A 302 -34.87 -10.51 32.77
CA ALA A 302 -33.66 -9.80 33.19
C ALA A 302 -32.42 -10.52 32.65
N SER A 303 -32.07 -10.26 31.39
CA SER A 303 -30.98 -10.96 30.70
C SER A 303 -29.60 -10.75 31.33
N VAL A 304 -28.82 -11.82 31.47
CA VAL A 304 -27.37 -11.77 31.74
C VAL A 304 -26.55 -11.95 30.45
N GLN A 305 -27.22 -12.26 29.34
CA GLN A 305 -26.56 -12.53 28.06
C GLN A 305 -25.87 -11.29 27.52
N ASN A 306 -24.82 -11.50 26.72
CA ASN A 306 -24.01 -10.43 26.13
C ASN A 306 -23.29 -9.53 27.15
N ALA A 307 -23.28 -9.91 28.44
CA ALA A 307 -22.38 -9.37 29.44
C ALA A 307 -21.12 -10.25 29.56
N THR A 308 -20.15 -9.75 30.30
CA THR A 308 -18.95 -10.47 30.75
C THR A 308 -18.95 -10.52 32.28
N GLU A 309 -18.09 -11.32 32.89
CA GLU A 309 -17.89 -11.25 34.34
C GLU A 309 -17.00 -10.07 34.79
N GLY A 310 -16.53 -9.26 33.84
CA GLY A 310 -15.65 -8.11 34.07
C GLY A 310 -14.15 -8.43 34.09
N ALA A 311 -13.75 -9.71 34.20
CA ALA A 311 -12.35 -10.13 34.20
C ALA A 311 -11.67 -10.01 32.83
N MET A 312 -12.45 -10.12 31.74
CA MET A 312 -11.98 -9.93 30.37
C MET A 312 -13.09 -9.41 29.48
N TYR A 313 -12.70 -8.66 28.44
CA TYR A 313 -13.62 -8.21 27.40
C TYR A 313 -13.24 -8.79 26.03
N ARG A 314 -14.17 -8.63 25.09
CA ARG A 314 -14.00 -8.95 23.69
C ARG A 314 -12.84 -8.17 23.05
N GLN A 315 -12.18 -8.77 22.05
CA GLN A 315 -11.07 -8.16 21.32
C GLN A 315 -11.53 -7.20 20.21
N ARG A 316 -10.61 -6.37 19.72
CA ARG A 316 -10.83 -5.35 18.68
C ARG A 316 -11.95 -4.37 19.02
N LEU A 317 -11.88 -3.80 20.21
CA LEU A 317 -12.79 -2.77 20.66
C LEU A 317 -12.71 -1.53 19.79
N THR A 318 -13.88 -0.97 19.51
CA THR A 318 -14.05 0.30 18.80
C THR A 318 -14.69 1.32 19.72
N LYS A 319 -14.61 2.61 19.36
CA LYS A 319 -15.28 3.69 20.09
C LYS A 319 -16.82 3.54 20.16
N LYS A 320 -17.41 2.71 19.29
CA LYS A 320 -18.84 2.35 19.30
C LYS A 320 -19.18 1.13 20.16
N SER A 321 -18.16 0.43 20.66
CA SER A 321 -18.36 -0.76 21.49
C SER A 321 -19.05 -0.39 22.80
N VAL A 322 -19.95 -1.25 23.28
CA VAL A 322 -20.51 -1.18 24.64
C VAL A 322 -19.94 -2.36 25.41
N LEU A 323 -19.43 -2.10 26.61
CA LEU A 323 -18.88 -3.13 27.48
C LEU A 323 -19.88 -3.44 28.59
N SER A 324 -20.53 -4.59 28.48
CA SER A 324 -21.50 -5.04 29.48
C SER A 324 -20.83 -5.98 30.47
N PHE A 325 -21.06 -5.79 31.77
CA PHE A 325 -20.53 -6.67 32.81
C PHE A 325 -21.58 -7.01 33.87
N TRP A 326 -21.38 -8.16 34.50
CA TRP A 326 -22.23 -8.71 35.55
C TRP A 326 -21.42 -8.94 36.83
N ARG A 327 -22.00 -8.54 37.96
CA ARG A 327 -21.51 -8.87 39.31
C ARG A 327 -22.71 -9.15 40.21
N LYS A 328 -22.60 -10.16 41.08
CA LYS A 328 -23.65 -10.53 42.05
C LYS A 328 -24.12 -9.32 42.88
N ALA A 329 -23.17 -8.50 43.32
CA ALA A 329 -23.44 -7.27 44.06
C ALA A 329 -24.42 -6.30 43.35
N LEU A 330 -24.32 -6.19 42.03
CA LEU A 330 -25.15 -5.27 41.23
C LEU A 330 -26.56 -5.81 40.97
N CYS A 331 -26.73 -7.14 40.97
CA CYS A 331 -27.97 -7.82 40.59
C CYS A 331 -28.56 -7.38 39.22
N ARG A 332 -27.76 -6.69 38.40
CA ARG A 332 -28.11 -6.24 37.04
C ARG A 332 -26.86 -6.17 36.18
N THR A 333 -27.01 -6.40 34.87
CA THR A 333 -25.93 -6.14 33.91
C THR A 333 -25.72 -4.64 33.71
N ALA A 334 -24.50 -4.15 33.94
CA ALA A 334 -24.13 -2.76 33.78
C ALA A 334 -23.43 -2.52 32.44
N GLN A 335 -23.76 -1.41 31.76
CA GLN A 335 -23.24 -1.08 30.42
C GLN A 335 -22.32 0.14 30.47
N LEU A 336 -21.06 -0.06 30.10
CA LEU A 336 -20.05 0.99 30.03
C LEU A 336 -19.91 1.49 28.59
N HIS A 337 -19.89 2.82 28.43
CA HIS A 337 -19.83 3.51 27.14
C HIS A 337 -18.51 4.27 27.00
N TYR A 338 -17.99 4.33 25.77
CA TYR A 338 -16.75 5.04 25.48
C TYR A 338 -16.86 6.51 25.90
N GLU A 339 -15.85 6.99 26.61
CA GLU A 339 -15.69 8.40 27.01
C GLU A 339 -14.54 9.02 26.22
N LYS A 340 -13.33 8.49 26.40
CA LYS A 340 -12.10 9.04 25.81
C LYS A 340 -11.02 8.01 25.56
N GLU A 341 -10.10 8.38 24.69
CA GLU A 341 -8.87 7.67 24.40
C GLU A 341 -7.74 8.23 25.27
N MET A 342 -6.88 7.36 25.78
CA MET A 342 -5.79 7.71 26.68
C MET A 342 -4.65 6.68 26.60
N LYS A 343 -3.61 6.86 27.41
CA LYS A 343 -2.52 5.89 27.56
C LYS A 343 -2.31 5.57 29.03
N ILE A 344 -2.00 4.32 29.32
CA ILE A 344 -1.49 3.87 30.62
C ILE A 344 -0.05 3.43 30.40
N GLY A 345 0.90 4.22 30.90
CA GLY A 345 2.31 4.10 30.48
C GLY A 345 2.43 4.26 28.96
N ASN A 346 2.95 3.23 28.29
CA ASN A 346 3.10 3.19 26.83
C ASN A 346 1.97 2.41 26.11
N ILE A 347 0.94 1.95 26.82
CA ILE A 347 -0.13 1.13 26.24
C ILE A 347 -1.30 2.03 25.84
N PRO A 348 -1.76 2.02 24.58
CA PRO A 348 -2.96 2.74 24.16
C PRO A 348 -4.21 2.12 24.81
N ALA A 349 -5.11 2.96 25.30
CA ALA A 349 -6.27 2.50 26.05
C ALA A 349 -7.51 3.37 25.82
N TYR A 350 -8.69 2.76 25.97
CA TYR A 350 -9.98 3.45 25.95
C TYR A 350 -10.60 3.42 27.35
N LYS A 351 -11.05 4.59 27.81
CA LYS A 351 -11.85 4.71 29.04
C LYS A 351 -13.33 4.61 28.68
N TYR A 352 -14.00 3.64 29.29
CA TYR A 352 -15.45 3.47 29.23
C TYR A 352 -16.04 3.76 30.60
N ILE A 353 -17.14 4.51 30.65
CA ILE A 353 -17.82 4.93 31.88
C ILE A 353 -19.26 4.45 31.92
N LEU A 354 -19.79 4.23 33.12
CA LEU A 354 -21.20 4.00 33.33
C LEU A 354 -21.93 5.34 33.27
N ARG A 355 -23.01 5.42 32.47
CA ARG A 355 -23.81 6.64 32.39
C ARG A 355 -24.61 6.83 33.67
N SER A 356 -24.77 8.08 34.11
CA SER A 356 -25.51 8.44 35.33
C SER A 356 -26.99 8.02 35.32
N ASN A 357 -27.57 7.81 34.13
CA ASN A 357 -28.95 7.35 33.95
C ASN A 357 -29.12 5.82 33.88
N MET A 358 -28.07 5.03 34.16
CA MET A 358 -28.11 3.56 34.05
C MET A 358 -29.27 2.93 34.87
N TYR A 359 -29.54 3.47 36.05
CA TYR A 359 -30.57 2.96 36.96
C TYR A 359 -31.92 3.69 36.85
N ASP A 360 -32.10 4.52 35.82
CA ASP A 360 -33.39 5.14 35.55
C ASP A 360 -34.42 4.11 35.09
N ARG A 361 -35.69 4.41 35.37
CA ARG A 361 -36.83 3.59 34.97
C ARG A 361 -37.01 3.64 33.46
N LEU A 362 -37.46 2.52 32.87
CA LEU A 362 -37.73 2.49 31.44
C LEU A 362 -39.07 3.16 31.12
N PRO A 363 -39.21 3.84 29.95
CA PRO A 363 -40.48 4.43 29.55
C PRO A 363 -41.64 3.43 29.48
N ASN A 364 -41.34 2.16 29.14
CA ASN A 364 -42.31 1.08 29.19
C ASN A 364 -42.10 0.26 30.47
N LYS A 365 -43.01 0.43 31.44
CA LYS A 365 -42.99 -0.23 32.76
C LYS A 365 -43.14 -1.76 32.72
N GLU A 366 -43.69 -2.33 31.65
CA GLU A 366 -43.80 -3.79 31.51
C GLU A 366 -42.45 -4.41 31.15
N ARG A 367 -41.61 -3.67 30.43
CA ARG A 367 -40.24 -4.09 30.08
C ARG A 367 -39.21 -3.80 31.18
N ASP A 368 -39.61 -3.09 32.23
CA ASP A 368 -38.74 -2.75 33.35
C ASP A 368 -38.75 -3.83 34.43
N CYS A 369 -37.81 -4.77 34.31
CA CYS A 369 -37.67 -5.86 35.28
C CYS A 369 -37.30 -5.38 36.69
N TYR A 370 -36.77 -4.16 36.84
CA TYR A 370 -36.15 -3.67 38.08
C TYR A 370 -36.97 -2.57 38.75
N LYS A 371 -38.25 -2.41 38.38
CA LYS A 371 -39.13 -1.31 38.81
C LYS A 371 -39.44 -1.29 40.31
N GLY A 372 -39.27 -2.40 41.00
CA GLY A 372 -39.53 -2.52 42.44
C GLY A 372 -40.64 -3.52 42.78
N THR A 373 -40.28 -4.51 43.60
CA THR A 373 -41.22 -5.52 44.14
C THR A 373 -42.07 -4.97 45.29
N TYR A 374 -41.56 -3.97 46.02
CA TYR A 374 -42.17 -3.40 47.23
C TYR A 374 -42.78 -2.01 47.04
N GLY A 375 -43.02 -1.63 45.79
CA GLY A 375 -43.40 -0.28 45.39
C GLY A 375 -42.51 0.20 44.24
N GLU A 376 -43.03 1.12 43.43
CA GLU A 376 -42.27 1.67 42.31
C GLU A 376 -41.08 2.50 42.82
N LEU A 377 -39.88 2.15 42.37
CA LEU A 377 -38.66 2.84 42.75
C LEU A 377 -38.45 4.10 41.91
N PRO A 378 -37.88 5.17 42.51
CA PRO A 378 -37.50 6.36 41.77
C PRO A 378 -36.33 6.13 40.81
N ASN A 379 -36.03 7.15 39.99
CA ASN A 379 -34.90 7.07 39.06
C ASN A 379 -33.57 7.00 39.83
N GLY A 380 -32.60 6.25 39.29
CA GLY A 380 -31.29 6.06 39.93
C GLY A 380 -31.20 4.89 40.90
N LEU A 381 -32.30 4.18 41.11
CA LEU A 381 -32.38 2.97 41.94
C LEU A 381 -32.80 1.78 41.10
N THR A 382 -32.30 0.60 41.44
CA THR A 382 -32.66 -0.66 40.79
C THR A 382 -33.05 -1.68 41.85
N ASP A 383 -34.22 -2.32 41.68
CA ASP A 383 -34.66 -3.38 42.59
C ASP A 383 -33.72 -4.58 42.49
N VAL A 384 -33.21 -5.03 43.63
CA VAL A 384 -32.32 -6.19 43.72
C VAL A 384 -32.88 -7.29 44.59
N SER A 385 -34.13 -7.15 45.06
CA SER A 385 -34.77 -8.08 45.97
C SER A 385 -34.68 -9.53 45.52
N LYS A 386 -34.93 -9.81 44.24
CA LYS A 386 -34.85 -11.15 43.64
C LYS A 386 -33.49 -11.84 43.81
N CYS A 387 -32.38 -11.10 43.83
CA CYS A 387 -31.05 -11.67 44.07
C CYS A 387 -30.73 -11.91 45.56
N TYR A 388 -31.47 -11.26 46.46
CA TYR A 388 -31.21 -11.27 47.90
C TYR A 388 -32.43 -11.79 48.67
N PHE A 389 -32.88 -13.00 48.31
CA PHE A 389 -33.95 -13.74 48.99
C PHE A 389 -35.31 -13.01 49.04
N ASN A 390 -35.63 -12.23 48.00
CA ASN A 390 -36.78 -11.34 47.95
C ASN A 390 -36.82 -10.27 49.05
N MET A 391 -35.73 -10.00 49.78
CA MET A 391 -35.72 -8.93 50.77
C MET A 391 -35.78 -7.55 50.08
N PRO A 392 -36.37 -6.51 50.70
CA PRO A 392 -36.66 -5.24 50.04
C PRO A 392 -35.42 -4.35 49.88
N PHE A 393 -34.42 -4.82 49.14
CA PHE A 393 -33.19 -4.11 48.84
C PHE A 393 -33.24 -3.46 47.45
N ALA A 394 -32.62 -2.29 47.34
CA ALA A 394 -32.40 -1.60 46.07
C ALA A 394 -30.94 -1.15 45.97
N ALA A 395 -30.34 -1.32 44.79
CA ALA A 395 -29.00 -0.82 44.51
C ALA A 395 -29.04 0.58 43.86
N SER A 396 -28.02 1.39 44.11
CA SER A 396 -27.80 2.69 43.47
C SER A 396 -26.30 2.93 43.25
N LEU A 397 -25.94 4.06 42.64
CA LEU A 397 -24.56 4.55 42.73
C LEU A 397 -24.30 5.12 44.14
N PRO A 398 -23.03 5.14 44.59
CA PRO A 398 -22.67 5.69 45.90
C PRO A 398 -23.17 7.12 46.10
N HIS A 399 -23.64 7.39 47.32
CA HIS A 399 -24.32 8.62 47.73
C HIS A 399 -25.49 9.04 46.82
N PHE A 400 -26.13 8.08 46.15
CA PHE A 400 -27.17 8.33 45.15
C PHE A 400 -26.70 9.25 44.01
N TYR A 401 -25.43 9.16 43.62
CA TYR A 401 -24.86 9.93 42.51
C TYR A 401 -25.69 9.77 41.22
N GLY A 402 -25.85 10.87 40.49
CA GLY A 402 -26.65 10.95 39.27
C GLY A 402 -28.14 11.24 39.51
N ARG A 403 -28.73 10.83 40.64
CA ARG A 403 -30.16 11.01 40.94
C ARG A 403 -30.39 11.24 42.44
N SER A 404 -30.20 12.49 42.88
CA SER A 404 -30.55 12.94 44.22
C SER A 404 -31.97 13.53 44.22
N GLU A 405 -33.00 12.68 44.25
CA GLU A 405 -34.38 13.16 44.35
C GLU A 405 -34.73 13.58 45.80
N GLY A 406 -35.97 14.02 46.02
CA GLY A 406 -36.48 14.46 47.32
C GLY A 406 -36.33 13.43 48.46
N PHE A 407 -36.26 12.13 48.17
CA PHE A 407 -36.07 11.08 49.19
C PHE A 407 -34.71 11.18 49.89
N THR A 408 -33.70 11.75 49.25
CA THR A 408 -32.36 11.94 49.86
C THR A 408 -32.34 13.03 50.93
N LYS A 409 -33.32 13.95 50.94
CA LYS A 409 -33.40 15.07 51.91
C LYS A 409 -33.60 14.60 53.36
N LYS A 410 -34.07 13.36 53.55
CA LYS A 410 -34.20 12.71 54.86
C LYS A 410 -32.84 12.38 55.49
N PHE A 411 -31.74 12.51 54.75
CA PHE A 411 -30.38 12.17 55.18
C PHE A 411 -29.46 13.38 55.13
N GLN A 412 -28.67 13.58 56.20
CA GLN A 412 -27.56 14.54 56.24
C GLN A 412 -26.24 13.76 56.20
N GLY A 413 -25.28 14.20 55.39
CA GLY A 413 -23.96 13.54 55.23
C GLY A 413 -23.76 12.80 53.89
N LEU A 414 -24.71 12.90 52.96
CA LEU A 414 -24.52 12.39 51.59
C LEU A 414 -23.76 13.41 50.73
N HIS A 415 -22.69 12.97 50.05
CA HIS A 415 -21.82 13.83 49.23
C HIS A 415 -21.56 13.21 47.84
N PRO A 416 -22.54 13.19 46.93
CA PRO A 416 -22.36 12.60 45.60
C PRO A 416 -21.27 13.32 44.79
N ASP A 417 -20.32 12.54 44.26
CA ASP A 417 -19.16 13.01 43.50
C ASP A 417 -18.96 12.11 42.27
N GLU A 418 -18.80 12.70 41.09
CA GLU A 418 -18.68 11.93 39.85
C GLU A 418 -17.40 11.08 39.80
N GLU A 419 -16.26 11.64 40.18
CA GLU A 419 -14.97 10.96 40.10
C GLU A 419 -14.90 9.78 41.09
N LYS A 420 -15.46 9.98 42.29
CA LYS A 420 -15.48 8.98 43.35
C LYS A 420 -16.60 7.96 43.22
N HIS A 421 -17.73 8.29 42.60
CA HIS A 421 -18.93 7.44 42.64
C HIS A 421 -19.40 6.91 41.28
N THR A 422 -18.76 7.27 40.17
CA THR A 422 -19.02 6.64 38.86
C THR A 422 -18.31 5.30 38.69
N CYS A 423 -18.81 4.41 37.83
CA CYS A 423 -18.06 3.20 37.45
C CYS A 423 -17.30 3.43 36.14
N PHE A 424 -16.10 2.88 36.01
CA PHE A 424 -15.34 2.96 34.75
C PHE A 424 -14.43 1.75 34.54
N THR A 425 -14.06 1.52 33.28
CA THR A 425 -13.03 0.56 32.88
C THR A 425 -12.11 1.22 31.85
N ILE A 426 -10.80 1.08 32.04
CA ILE A 426 -9.78 1.47 31.08
C ILE A 426 -9.25 0.18 30.47
N VAL A 427 -9.38 0.03 29.16
CA VAL A 427 -9.11 -1.23 28.45
C VAL A 427 -8.17 -0.99 27.27
N GLU A 428 -7.25 -1.92 27.04
CA GLU A 428 -6.47 -1.97 25.80
C GLU A 428 -7.39 -2.48 24.67
N PRO A 429 -7.54 -1.74 23.56
CA PRO A 429 -8.59 -2.00 22.59
C PRO A 429 -8.35 -3.24 21.71
N THR A 430 -7.11 -3.61 21.44
CA THR A 430 -6.77 -4.71 20.51
C THR A 430 -7.19 -6.05 21.10
N MET A 431 -6.80 -6.32 22.35
CA MET A 431 -7.10 -7.56 23.06
C MET A 431 -8.38 -7.44 23.90
N GLY A 432 -8.83 -6.23 24.25
CA GLY A 432 -9.91 -6.05 25.23
C GLY A 432 -9.45 -6.37 26.66
N ALA A 433 -8.17 -6.16 26.95
CA ALA A 433 -7.58 -6.42 28.25
C ALA A 433 -7.86 -5.25 29.20
N PRO A 434 -8.52 -5.46 30.36
CA PRO A 434 -8.71 -4.40 31.34
C PRO A 434 -7.39 -4.04 32.04
N LEU A 435 -7.03 -2.76 31.99
CA LEU A 435 -5.83 -2.22 32.64
C LEU A 435 -6.16 -1.67 34.03
N VAL A 436 -7.26 -0.92 34.14
CA VAL A 436 -7.75 -0.34 35.41
C VAL A 436 -9.27 -0.40 35.39
N GLN A 437 -9.91 -0.82 36.48
CA GLN A 437 -11.36 -0.92 36.56
C GLN A 437 -11.87 -0.53 37.93
N THR A 438 -13.04 0.10 37.95
CA THR A 438 -13.81 0.30 39.16
C THR A 438 -15.28 -0.05 38.91
N ALA A 439 -15.82 -0.91 39.76
CA ALA A 439 -17.24 -1.22 39.82
C ALA A 439 -17.76 -0.87 41.22
N ARG A 440 -18.69 0.09 41.27
CA ARG A 440 -19.20 0.70 42.50
C ARG A 440 -20.70 0.46 42.62
N SER A 441 -21.15 0.08 43.81
CA SER A 441 -22.56 -0.16 44.08
C SER A 441 -22.89 0.18 45.52
N GLN A 442 -23.94 0.97 45.73
CA GLN A 442 -24.53 1.20 47.04
C GLN A 442 -25.74 0.30 47.22
N MET A 443 -25.88 -0.26 48.42
CA MET A 443 -27.05 -1.03 48.82
C MET A 443 -27.93 -0.20 49.75
N ASN A 444 -29.22 -0.21 49.47
CA ASN A 444 -30.22 0.54 50.20
C ASN A 444 -31.37 -0.37 50.61
N LEU A 445 -31.95 -0.11 51.77
CA LEU A 445 -33.15 -0.78 52.24
C LEU A 445 -34.39 0.05 51.90
N VAL A 446 -35.33 -0.56 51.19
CA VAL A 446 -36.60 0.06 50.79
C VAL A 446 -37.67 -0.34 51.79
N ILE A 447 -38.21 0.63 52.52
CA ILE A 447 -39.23 0.37 53.52
C ILE A 447 -40.57 0.84 52.96
N PRO A 448 -41.48 -0.08 52.60
CA PRO A 448 -42.78 0.30 52.07
C PRO A 448 -43.65 0.93 53.16
N LYS A 449 -44.81 1.46 52.77
CA LYS A 449 -45.85 1.84 53.72
C LYS A 449 -46.30 0.62 54.53
N LEU A 450 -46.07 0.63 55.84
CA LEU A 450 -46.35 -0.50 56.71
C LEU A 450 -47.83 -0.51 57.14
N SER A 451 -48.35 -1.69 57.45
CA SER A 451 -49.70 -1.88 58.01
C SER A 451 -49.84 -1.25 59.40
N TYR A 452 -51.07 -0.95 59.81
CA TYR A 452 -51.40 -0.41 61.15
C TYR A 452 -50.98 -1.33 62.31
N LEU A 453 -50.65 -2.60 62.04
CA LEU A 453 -50.18 -3.56 63.04
C LEU A 453 -48.76 -3.27 63.55
N PHE A 454 -47.94 -2.56 62.77
CA PHE A 454 -46.58 -2.19 63.18
C PHE A 454 -46.60 -0.98 64.12
N GLU A 455 -45.74 -0.99 65.14
CA GLU A 455 -45.68 0.08 66.14
C GLU A 455 -45.22 1.43 65.56
N ASN A 456 -45.58 2.53 66.25
CA ASN A 456 -45.32 3.89 65.80
C ASN A 456 -43.84 4.20 65.53
N HIS A 457 -42.92 3.52 66.20
CA HIS A 457 -41.49 3.74 66.00
C HIS A 457 -40.98 3.13 64.67
N TYR A 458 -41.62 2.08 64.14
CA TYR A 458 -41.40 1.59 62.76
C TYR A 458 -41.97 2.56 61.72
N LYS A 459 -43.09 3.22 62.04
CA LYS A 459 -43.76 4.18 61.13
C LYS A 459 -42.86 5.32 60.70
N LYS A 460 -41.87 5.68 61.53
CA LYS A 460 -40.87 6.69 61.19
C LYS A 460 -40.04 6.34 59.97
N PHE A 461 -39.90 5.05 59.64
CA PHE A 461 -39.13 4.58 58.50
C PHE A 461 -39.99 4.31 57.26
N GLU A 462 -41.31 4.48 57.32
CA GLU A 462 -42.17 4.25 56.16
C GLU A 462 -41.78 5.15 54.98
N GLU A 463 -41.81 4.55 53.78
CA GLU A 463 -41.51 5.23 52.52
C GLU A 463 -40.12 5.90 52.56
N MET A 464 -39.16 5.23 53.22
CA MET A 464 -37.74 5.59 53.22
C MET A 464 -36.91 4.60 52.41
N ILE A 465 -35.88 5.14 51.76
CA ILE A 465 -34.83 4.37 51.08
C ILE A 465 -33.56 4.60 51.87
N LEU A 466 -33.29 3.70 52.81
CA LEU A 466 -32.26 3.83 53.82
C LEU A 466 -30.90 3.35 53.26
N PRO A 467 -29.91 4.23 53.07
CA PRO A 467 -28.59 3.81 52.63
C PRO A 467 -27.90 3.01 53.73
N LEU A 468 -27.35 1.83 53.38
CA LEU A 468 -26.71 0.94 54.36
C LEU A 468 -25.19 0.98 54.22
N PHE A 469 -24.70 0.67 53.02
CA PHE A 469 -23.28 0.61 52.70
C PHE A 469 -23.10 0.75 51.19
N TRP A 470 -21.89 1.05 50.76
CA TRP A 470 -21.49 0.87 49.37
C TRP A 470 -20.15 0.16 49.27
N ILE A 471 -19.94 -0.49 48.14
CA ILE A 471 -18.73 -1.24 47.85
C ILE A 471 -18.12 -0.78 46.54
N GLU A 472 -16.80 -0.88 46.47
CA GLU A 472 -16.01 -0.69 45.28
C GLU A 472 -15.14 -1.92 45.04
N TYR A 473 -15.27 -2.50 43.85
CA TYR A 473 -14.28 -3.43 43.31
C TYR A 473 -13.31 -2.62 42.46
N TYR A 474 -12.10 -2.45 42.97
CA TYR A 474 -11.05 -1.67 42.34
C TYR A 474 -9.91 -2.58 41.89
N GLN A 475 -9.73 -2.69 40.58
CA GLN A 475 -8.54 -3.29 39.99
C GLN A 475 -7.59 -2.17 39.56
N ASN A 476 -6.42 -2.11 40.20
CA ASN A 476 -5.39 -1.12 39.86
C ASN A 476 -4.23 -1.77 39.10
N GLY A 477 -4.07 -1.38 37.85
CA GLY A 477 -2.96 -1.82 37.01
C GLY A 477 -2.94 -3.32 36.76
N LEU A 478 -1.87 -3.74 36.09
CA LEU A 478 -1.55 -5.15 35.87
C LEU A 478 -0.19 -5.47 36.52
N THR A 479 0.16 -6.74 36.59
CA THR A 479 1.53 -7.09 37.00
C THR A 479 2.53 -6.57 35.95
N PRO A 480 3.77 -6.20 36.32
CA PRO A 480 4.77 -5.69 35.37
C PRO A 480 5.02 -6.64 34.18
N GLN A 481 4.88 -7.95 34.42
CA GLN A 481 4.97 -8.98 33.38
C GLN A 481 3.85 -8.86 32.35
N MET A 482 2.60 -8.67 32.80
CA MET A 482 1.44 -8.50 31.91
C MET A 482 1.52 -7.18 31.14
N GLU A 483 1.92 -6.08 31.79
CA GLU A 483 2.11 -4.79 31.13
C GLU A 483 3.18 -4.88 30.04
N SER A 484 4.31 -5.54 30.32
CA SER A 484 5.36 -5.77 29.34
C SER A 484 4.89 -6.62 28.15
N MET A 485 4.12 -7.69 28.41
CA MET A 485 3.58 -8.56 27.37
C MET A 485 2.59 -7.83 26.46
N ILE A 486 1.64 -7.07 27.04
CA ILE A 486 0.68 -6.25 26.28
C ILE A 486 1.43 -5.16 25.51
N GLY A 487 2.38 -4.48 26.15
CA GLY A 487 3.21 -3.46 25.51
C GLY A 487 4.01 -4.00 24.32
N PHE A 488 4.62 -5.20 24.45
CA PHE A 488 5.31 -5.86 23.34
C PHE A 488 4.35 -6.20 22.19
N PHE A 489 3.19 -6.79 22.51
CA PHE A 489 2.20 -7.18 21.52
C PHE A 489 1.65 -5.99 20.73
N VAL A 490 1.35 -4.88 21.41
CA VAL A 490 0.70 -3.72 20.79
C VAL A 490 1.70 -2.78 20.12
N ASN A 491 2.87 -2.55 20.72
CA ASN A 491 3.81 -1.54 20.23
C ASN A 491 4.99 -2.11 19.44
N VAL A 492 5.54 -3.27 19.83
CA VAL A 492 6.81 -3.78 19.28
C VAL A 492 6.56 -4.76 18.13
N LEU A 493 5.65 -5.71 18.32
CA LEU A 493 5.38 -6.77 17.35
C LEU A 493 4.97 -6.24 15.96
N PRO A 494 4.11 -5.20 15.84
CA PRO A 494 3.77 -4.64 14.52
C PRO A 494 4.98 -4.01 13.83
N ILE A 495 5.86 -3.33 14.57
CA ILE A 495 7.07 -2.70 14.03
C ILE A 495 8.04 -3.77 13.51
N ILE A 496 8.27 -4.83 14.30
CA ILE A 496 9.10 -5.97 13.87
C ILE A 496 8.55 -6.57 12.58
N GLN A 497 7.25 -6.81 12.50
CA GLN A 497 6.63 -7.40 11.32
C GLN A 497 6.75 -6.49 10.08
N ILE A 498 6.49 -5.19 10.22
CA ILE A 498 6.62 -4.22 9.12
C ILE A 498 8.08 -4.16 8.64
N THR A 499 9.03 -4.12 9.56
CA THR A 499 10.46 -4.05 9.25
C THR A 499 10.91 -5.30 8.50
N LEU A 500 10.62 -6.48 9.05
CA LEU A 500 10.95 -7.76 8.42
C LEU A 500 10.32 -7.88 7.02
N THR A 501 9.05 -7.51 6.88
CA THR A 501 8.34 -7.57 5.60
C THR A 501 8.99 -6.65 4.56
N SER A 502 9.34 -5.43 4.96
CA SER A 502 9.98 -4.44 4.08
C SER A 502 11.36 -4.91 3.63
N THR A 503 12.16 -5.46 4.55
CA THR A 503 13.46 -6.03 4.24
C THR A 503 13.35 -7.20 3.26
N LEU A 504 12.41 -8.14 3.46
CA LEU A 504 12.19 -9.26 2.55
C LEU A 504 11.81 -8.81 1.15
N LEU A 505 10.95 -7.80 1.02
CA LEU A 505 10.54 -7.27 -0.28
C LEU A 505 11.68 -6.55 -1.01
N ILE A 506 12.42 -5.69 -0.31
CA ILE A 506 13.54 -4.93 -0.88
C ILE A 506 14.65 -5.89 -1.33
N VAL A 507 15.06 -6.82 -0.47
CA VAL A 507 16.12 -7.79 -0.80
C VAL A 507 15.66 -8.75 -1.90
N GLY A 508 14.41 -9.21 -1.86
CA GLY A 508 13.86 -10.07 -2.92
C GLY A 508 13.82 -9.38 -4.28
N PHE A 509 13.42 -8.11 -4.31
CA PHE A 509 13.40 -7.31 -5.53
C PHE A 509 14.82 -7.07 -6.09
N THR A 510 15.75 -6.61 -5.26
CA THR A 510 17.12 -6.33 -5.69
C THR A 510 17.82 -7.58 -6.23
N LEU A 511 17.67 -8.73 -5.58
CA LEU A 511 18.24 -9.99 -6.06
C LEU A 511 17.65 -10.43 -7.41
N THR A 512 16.36 -10.19 -7.63
CA THR A 512 15.68 -10.54 -8.89
C THR A 512 16.16 -9.65 -10.04
N VAL A 513 16.32 -8.34 -9.80
CA VAL A 513 16.85 -7.39 -10.79
C VAL A 513 18.29 -7.75 -11.15
N VAL A 514 19.16 -7.92 -10.15
CA VAL A 514 20.57 -8.30 -10.38
C VAL A 514 20.69 -9.62 -11.14
N ALA A 515 19.83 -10.61 -10.85
CA ALA A 515 19.82 -11.87 -11.57
C ALA A 515 19.39 -11.72 -13.04
N PHE A 516 18.46 -10.81 -13.32
CA PHE A 516 18.00 -10.51 -14.68
C PHE A 516 19.10 -9.82 -15.49
N ASP A 517 19.75 -8.81 -14.92
CA ASP A 517 20.82 -8.06 -15.58
C ASP A 517 22.02 -8.95 -15.91
N LEU A 518 22.49 -9.74 -14.93
CA LEU A 518 23.58 -10.71 -15.15
C LEU A 518 23.24 -11.72 -16.26
N LYS A 519 21.97 -12.15 -16.34
CA LYS A 519 21.53 -13.08 -17.38
C LYS A 519 21.54 -12.43 -18.76
N PHE A 520 21.13 -11.16 -18.85
CA PHE A 520 21.20 -10.40 -20.10
C PHE A 520 22.64 -10.19 -20.56
N VAL A 521 23.53 -9.73 -19.67
CA VAL A 521 24.95 -9.51 -20.00
C VAL A 521 25.63 -10.83 -20.41
N GLN A 522 25.38 -11.93 -19.69
CA GLN A 522 25.91 -13.24 -20.06
C GLN A 522 25.38 -13.73 -21.42
N MET A 523 24.13 -13.42 -21.77
CA MET A 523 23.57 -13.72 -23.11
C MET A 523 24.32 -12.95 -24.21
N VAL A 524 24.64 -11.67 -23.98
CA VAL A 524 25.43 -10.85 -24.92
C VAL A 524 26.83 -11.44 -25.11
N VAL A 525 27.53 -11.75 -24.02
CA VAL A 525 28.88 -12.33 -24.07
C VAL A 525 28.91 -13.69 -24.77
N ASN A 526 27.93 -14.56 -24.52
CA ASN A 526 27.88 -15.87 -25.18
C ASN A 526 27.78 -15.78 -26.71
N LYS A 527 27.30 -14.66 -27.26
CA LYS A 527 27.18 -14.43 -28.71
C LYS A 527 28.47 -13.92 -29.34
N SER A 528 29.24 -13.11 -28.62
CA SER A 528 30.51 -12.53 -29.07
C SER A 528 31.72 -13.43 -28.77
N ASP A 529 31.83 -13.92 -27.54
CA ASP A 529 32.93 -14.72 -27.02
C ASP A 529 32.35 -16.02 -26.44
N ARG A 530 32.16 -17.03 -27.31
CA ARG A 530 31.60 -18.34 -26.94
C ARG A 530 32.33 -18.94 -25.74
N ASP A 531 31.55 -19.52 -24.83
CA ASP A 531 32.02 -20.27 -23.65
C ASP A 531 32.81 -19.47 -22.60
N ARG A 532 32.69 -18.14 -22.57
CA ARG A 532 33.28 -17.28 -21.51
C ARG A 532 32.25 -16.77 -20.52
N THR A 533 32.62 -16.74 -19.24
CA THR A 533 31.78 -16.24 -18.15
C THR A 533 32.13 -14.81 -17.75
N VAL A 534 31.11 -14.00 -17.48
CA VAL A 534 31.25 -12.62 -16.99
C VAL A 534 31.78 -12.62 -15.57
N GLU A 535 32.87 -11.91 -15.30
CA GLU A 535 33.38 -11.65 -13.94
C GLU A 535 32.72 -10.39 -13.36
N SER A 536 32.73 -9.31 -14.14
CA SER A 536 32.10 -8.03 -13.78
C SER A 536 31.75 -7.25 -15.04
N TYR A 537 30.76 -6.37 -14.96
CA TYR A 537 30.43 -5.45 -16.04
C TYR A 537 30.15 -4.05 -15.50
N ARG A 538 30.34 -3.04 -16.33
CA ARG A 538 29.86 -1.68 -16.10
C ARG A 538 29.11 -1.19 -17.33
N VAL A 539 28.14 -0.32 -17.10
CA VAL A 539 27.26 0.22 -18.13
C VAL A 539 27.41 1.74 -18.13
N GLU A 540 27.62 2.33 -19.29
CA GLU A 540 27.72 3.78 -19.48
C GLU A 540 26.79 4.19 -20.63
N LYS A 541 26.44 5.47 -20.68
CA LYS A 541 25.69 6.02 -21.82
C LYS A 541 26.57 5.99 -23.07
N GLY A 542 26.00 5.56 -24.20
CA GLY A 542 26.79 5.30 -25.40
C GLY A 542 27.30 6.56 -26.11
N VAL A 543 26.49 7.61 -26.14
CA VAL A 543 26.84 8.93 -26.68
C VAL A 543 26.24 10.02 -25.79
N LEU A 544 26.71 11.26 -25.97
CA LEU A 544 26.18 12.42 -25.29
C LEU A 544 24.73 12.72 -25.71
N ASP A 545 24.01 13.46 -24.85
CA ASP A 545 22.69 13.98 -25.18
C ASP A 545 22.71 14.77 -26.50
N GLY A 546 21.65 14.62 -27.31
CA GLY A 546 21.50 15.27 -28.61
C GLY A 546 22.28 14.66 -29.79
N GLN A 547 23.01 13.56 -29.60
CA GLN A 547 23.71 12.86 -30.68
C GLN A 547 22.94 11.65 -31.25
N ASN A 548 21.91 11.16 -30.55
CA ASN A 548 21.05 10.06 -31.00
C ASN A 548 19.60 10.51 -31.18
N PHE A 549 19.09 10.40 -32.40
CA PHE A 549 17.74 10.87 -32.73
C PHE A 549 16.66 9.77 -32.70
N SER A 550 17.06 8.49 -32.72
CA SER A 550 16.17 7.35 -32.99
C SER A 550 16.37 6.13 -32.09
N SER A 551 17.30 6.16 -31.14
CA SER A 551 17.65 5.00 -30.30
C SER A 551 18.33 5.39 -28.99
N ASN A 552 18.13 4.58 -27.95
CA ASN A 552 18.94 4.62 -26.74
C ASN A 552 20.22 3.84 -26.97
N THR A 553 21.39 4.48 -26.83
CA THR A 553 22.67 3.78 -26.96
C THR A 553 23.34 3.58 -25.61
N ILE A 554 23.90 2.40 -25.40
CA ILE A 554 24.56 2.00 -24.16
C ILE A 554 25.93 1.42 -24.49
N ARG A 555 26.95 1.78 -23.71
CA ARG A 555 28.25 1.11 -23.71
C ARG A 555 28.33 0.13 -22.55
N LEU A 556 28.68 -1.11 -22.86
CA LEU A 556 28.79 -2.20 -21.90
C LEU A 556 30.25 -2.67 -21.87
N PHE A 557 30.95 -2.42 -20.77
CA PHE A 557 32.31 -2.90 -20.57
C PHE A 557 32.27 -4.13 -19.69
N VAL A 558 32.85 -5.23 -20.18
CA VAL A 558 32.79 -6.53 -19.54
C VAL A 558 34.21 -7.03 -19.29
N ASN A 559 34.47 -7.43 -18.05
CA ASN A 559 35.63 -8.23 -17.69
C ASN A 559 35.22 -9.70 -17.74
N LEU A 560 35.91 -10.49 -18.56
CA LEU A 560 35.66 -11.92 -18.72
C LEU A 560 36.65 -12.73 -17.89
N HIS A 561 36.18 -13.83 -17.32
CA HIS A 561 37.06 -14.77 -16.63
C HIS A 561 38.11 -15.36 -17.60
N PRO A 562 39.38 -15.45 -17.20
CA PRO A 562 40.44 -16.05 -18.02
C PRO A 562 40.24 -17.56 -18.17
N THR A 563 40.39 -18.10 -19.38
CA THR A 563 40.12 -19.52 -19.68
C THR A 563 41.35 -20.43 -19.70
N ASP A 564 42.57 -19.91 -19.69
CA ASP A 564 43.82 -20.60 -19.31
C ASP A 564 44.95 -19.55 -19.42
N ASP A 565 46.04 -19.75 -18.68
CA ASP A 565 47.05 -18.76 -18.30
C ASP A 565 47.26 -17.53 -19.22
N ARG A 566 47.06 -16.35 -18.59
CA ARG A 566 47.45 -14.98 -18.98
C ARG A 566 46.54 -14.21 -19.94
N THR A 567 45.47 -13.63 -19.40
CA THR A 567 45.17 -12.18 -19.30
C THR A 567 43.66 -11.98 -19.08
N ASN A 568 43.27 -11.03 -18.22
CA ASN A 568 41.88 -10.59 -18.14
C ASN A 568 41.50 -10.01 -19.51
N VAL A 569 40.53 -10.63 -20.19
CA VAL A 569 40.05 -10.11 -21.47
C VAL A 569 38.94 -9.11 -21.19
N LYS A 570 39.25 -7.85 -21.44
CA LYS A 570 38.26 -6.77 -21.48
C LYS A 570 37.56 -6.79 -22.83
N ARG A 571 36.25 -6.72 -22.83
CA ARG A 571 35.41 -6.58 -24.02
C ARG A 571 34.44 -5.46 -23.82
N ASN A 572 34.41 -4.53 -24.77
CA ASN A 572 33.48 -3.42 -24.78
C ASN A 572 32.49 -3.62 -25.92
N TYR A 573 31.22 -3.42 -25.62
CA TYR A 573 30.13 -3.56 -26.58
C TYR A 573 29.37 -2.24 -26.66
N PHE A 574 28.95 -1.88 -27.86
CA PHE A 574 28.03 -0.78 -28.11
C PHE A 574 26.64 -1.34 -28.41
N LEU A 575 25.66 -1.03 -27.57
CA LEU A 575 24.28 -1.50 -27.70
C LEU A 575 23.42 -0.36 -28.23
N LYS A 576 22.72 -0.58 -29.34
CA LYS A 576 21.67 0.30 -29.84
C LYS A 576 20.32 -0.34 -29.50
N ILE A 577 19.51 0.35 -28.70
CA ILE A 577 18.22 -0.10 -28.22
C ILE A 577 17.14 0.80 -28.80
N CYS A 578 16.17 0.19 -29.48
CA CYS A 578 15.05 0.88 -30.09
C CYS A 578 14.22 1.65 -29.05
N LEU A 579 13.82 2.88 -29.39
CA LEU A 579 12.87 3.66 -28.60
C LEU A 579 11.48 3.04 -28.70
N LYS A 580 10.77 2.99 -27.56
CA LYS A 580 9.44 2.35 -27.46
C LYS A 580 8.30 3.33 -27.18
N THR A 581 8.48 4.62 -27.47
CA THR A 581 7.38 5.58 -27.38
C THR A 581 6.36 5.30 -28.49
N GLU A 582 5.07 5.36 -28.18
CA GLU A 582 4.00 4.96 -29.11
C GLU A 582 4.09 5.68 -30.47
N ASP A 583 4.33 6.99 -30.44
CA ASP A 583 4.46 7.81 -31.65
C ASP A 583 5.68 7.43 -32.51
N PHE A 584 6.81 7.12 -31.85
CA PHE A 584 8.04 6.73 -32.53
C PHE A 584 7.93 5.32 -33.12
N LEU A 585 7.33 4.38 -32.38
CA LEU A 585 7.06 3.03 -32.85
C LEU A 585 6.15 3.04 -34.07
N LYS A 586 5.08 3.86 -34.07
CA LYS A 586 4.18 3.99 -35.22
C LYS A 586 4.90 4.50 -36.47
N ALA A 587 5.72 5.54 -36.34
CA ALA A 587 6.51 6.06 -37.46
C ALA A 587 7.56 5.06 -37.96
N CYS A 588 8.16 4.27 -37.06
CA CYS A 588 9.12 3.23 -37.41
C CYS A 588 8.49 2.01 -38.05
N GLU A 589 7.31 1.59 -37.58
CA GLU A 589 6.50 0.54 -38.20
C GLU A 589 6.07 0.95 -39.63
N GLU A 590 5.67 2.21 -39.82
CA GLU A 590 5.35 2.81 -41.14
C GLU A 590 6.57 2.96 -42.06
N CYS A 591 7.81 2.81 -41.56
CA CYS A 591 9.05 2.95 -42.37
C CYS A 591 9.93 1.69 -42.40
N LEU A 592 9.55 0.64 -41.65
CA LEU A 592 10.36 -0.55 -41.35
C LEU A 592 11.76 -0.16 -40.82
N TYR A 593 11.84 0.95 -40.09
CA TYR A 593 13.12 1.62 -39.76
C TYR A 593 14.10 0.65 -39.08
N TYR A 594 13.62 -0.12 -38.11
CA TYR A 594 14.44 -1.07 -37.35
C TYR A 594 14.62 -2.42 -38.04
N GLU A 595 13.60 -2.89 -38.76
CA GLU A 595 13.69 -4.12 -39.53
C GLU A 595 14.77 -4.01 -40.60
N LYS A 596 14.86 -2.87 -41.30
CA LYS A 596 15.88 -2.61 -42.31
C LYS A 596 17.29 -2.66 -41.72
N GLU A 597 17.52 -1.93 -40.63
CA GLU A 597 18.83 -1.89 -39.98
C GLU A 597 19.26 -3.29 -39.52
N ILE A 598 18.34 -4.07 -38.93
CA ILE A 598 18.60 -5.46 -38.52
C ILE A 598 18.88 -6.36 -39.72
N GLU A 599 18.10 -6.29 -40.78
CA GLU A 599 18.30 -7.09 -42.01
C GLU A 599 19.65 -6.78 -42.66
N VAL A 600 20.04 -5.50 -42.68
CA VAL A 600 21.34 -5.06 -43.21
C VAL A 600 22.48 -5.64 -42.39
N TYR A 601 22.50 -5.43 -41.07
CA TYR A 601 23.59 -5.93 -40.22
C TYR A 601 23.63 -7.46 -40.10
N SER A 602 22.48 -8.13 -40.12
CA SER A 602 22.41 -9.59 -39.92
C SER A 602 22.65 -10.39 -41.20
N LYS A 603 22.30 -9.87 -42.39
CA LYS A 603 22.36 -10.61 -43.66
C LYS A 603 23.13 -9.90 -44.78
N ILE A 604 22.80 -8.64 -45.06
CA ILE A 604 23.35 -7.95 -46.25
C ILE A 604 24.82 -7.61 -46.07
N LEU A 605 25.17 -6.91 -44.99
CA LEU A 605 26.53 -6.46 -44.72
C LEU A 605 27.52 -7.64 -44.71
N PRO A 606 27.31 -8.76 -43.96
CA PRO A 606 28.21 -9.91 -44.03
C PRO A 606 28.44 -10.43 -45.46
N THR A 607 27.40 -10.46 -46.28
CA THR A 607 27.47 -10.93 -47.67
C THR A 607 28.23 -9.95 -48.57
N VAL A 608 28.04 -8.64 -48.37
CA VAL A 608 28.81 -7.58 -49.05
C VAL A 608 30.29 -7.66 -48.69
N GLU A 609 30.61 -7.75 -47.40
CA GLU A 609 31.99 -7.82 -46.91
C GLU A 609 32.69 -9.11 -47.36
N GLU A 610 31.98 -10.24 -47.44
CA GLU A 610 32.47 -11.49 -48.03
C GLU A 610 32.76 -11.34 -49.55
N SER A 611 31.83 -10.72 -50.29
CA SER A 611 32.00 -10.48 -51.73
C SER A 611 33.24 -9.61 -52.01
N LEU A 612 33.48 -8.57 -51.22
CA LEU A 612 34.66 -7.72 -51.33
C LEU A 612 35.96 -8.46 -50.98
N ARG A 613 35.95 -9.28 -49.93
CA ARG A 613 37.10 -10.13 -49.59
C ARG A 613 37.45 -11.11 -50.70
N SER A 614 36.44 -11.66 -51.40
CA SER A 614 36.66 -12.60 -52.51
C SER A 614 37.46 -12.01 -53.68
N ILE A 615 37.49 -10.68 -53.81
CA ILE A 615 38.24 -9.95 -54.83
C ILE A 615 39.46 -9.20 -54.27
N ASN A 616 39.90 -9.58 -53.06
CA ASN A 616 41.02 -8.98 -52.33
C ASN A 616 40.86 -7.47 -52.05
N GLU A 617 39.63 -6.98 -51.86
CA GLU A 617 39.39 -5.63 -51.37
C GLU A 617 39.21 -5.66 -49.84
N PRO A 618 39.59 -4.59 -49.11
CA PRO A 618 39.30 -4.47 -47.68
C PRO A 618 37.81 -4.63 -47.43
N GLY A 619 37.46 -5.62 -46.60
CA GLY A 619 36.10 -6.10 -46.47
C GLY A 619 35.28 -5.44 -45.37
N GLN A 620 35.88 -4.84 -44.34
CA GLN A 620 35.12 -4.30 -43.21
C GLN A 620 34.62 -2.88 -43.51
N LEU A 621 33.33 -2.73 -43.77
CA LEU A 621 32.72 -1.44 -44.12
C LEU A 621 32.01 -0.78 -42.93
N ALA A 622 31.62 -1.56 -41.93
CA ALA A 622 30.81 -1.13 -40.79
C ALA A 622 31.24 -1.86 -39.50
N PRO A 623 30.80 -1.40 -38.30
CA PRO A 623 31.12 -2.09 -37.07
C PRO A 623 30.60 -3.53 -37.09
N LYS A 624 31.38 -4.45 -36.55
CA LYS A 624 30.98 -5.84 -36.38
C LYS A 624 29.76 -5.93 -35.48
N CYS A 625 28.65 -6.43 -36.02
CA CYS A 625 27.45 -6.73 -35.26
C CYS A 625 27.55 -8.14 -34.66
N TYR A 626 27.50 -8.25 -33.33
CA TYR A 626 27.56 -9.52 -32.60
C TYR A 626 26.19 -10.15 -32.41
N TYR A 627 25.14 -9.34 -32.25
CA TYR A 627 23.80 -9.82 -31.93
C TYR A 627 22.73 -8.83 -32.38
N THR A 628 21.64 -9.36 -32.93
CA THR A 628 20.44 -8.61 -33.30
C THR A 628 19.21 -9.32 -32.74
N ASP A 629 18.28 -8.59 -32.15
CA ASP A 629 17.00 -9.10 -31.66
C ASP A 629 15.86 -8.17 -32.07
N LEU A 630 15.14 -8.55 -33.12
CA LEU A 630 14.00 -7.76 -33.62
C LEU A 630 12.87 -7.67 -32.59
N LYS A 631 12.61 -8.72 -31.80
CA LYS A 631 11.52 -8.71 -30.81
C LYS A 631 11.82 -7.78 -29.64
N ARG A 632 13.09 -7.67 -29.27
CA ARG A 632 13.52 -6.78 -28.18
C ARG A 632 13.95 -5.41 -28.65
N GLY A 633 14.22 -5.24 -29.95
CA GLY A 633 14.75 -4.01 -30.54
C GLY A 633 16.18 -3.73 -30.09
N VAL A 634 17.06 -4.73 -30.13
CA VAL A 634 18.44 -4.60 -29.63
C VAL A 634 19.44 -5.01 -30.71
N LEU A 635 20.39 -4.12 -31.01
CA LEU A 635 21.60 -4.43 -31.77
C LEU A 635 22.83 -4.29 -30.87
N VAL A 636 23.77 -5.24 -30.97
CA VAL A 636 25.02 -5.23 -30.22
C VAL A 636 26.18 -5.21 -31.20
N PHE A 637 27.03 -4.21 -31.08
CA PHE A 637 28.19 -3.98 -31.94
C PHE A 637 29.49 -4.07 -31.14
N GLU A 638 30.60 -4.19 -31.86
CA GLU A 638 31.90 -3.80 -31.31
C GLU A 638 31.92 -2.31 -30.97
N ASP A 639 32.62 -1.98 -29.89
CA ASP A 639 32.85 -0.59 -29.53
C ASP A 639 34.03 -0.04 -30.34
N LEU A 640 33.74 0.76 -31.36
CA LEU A 640 34.76 1.31 -32.26
C LEU A 640 35.69 2.33 -31.60
N SER A 641 35.32 2.88 -30.44
CA SER A 641 36.20 3.78 -29.69
C SER A 641 37.44 3.06 -29.14
N ASP A 642 37.39 1.73 -28.96
CA ASP A 642 38.56 0.93 -28.59
C ASP A 642 39.67 0.97 -29.64
N ASN A 643 39.31 1.29 -30.89
CA ASN A 643 40.22 1.36 -32.04
C ASN A 643 40.39 2.79 -32.57
N ASN A 644 40.12 3.82 -31.76
CA ASN A 644 40.28 5.25 -32.10
C ASN A 644 39.55 5.68 -33.40
N PHE A 645 38.33 5.17 -33.62
CA PHE A 645 37.44 5.68 -34.66
C PHE A 645 36.61 6.83 -34.13
N GLU A 646 36.57 7.94 -34.85
CA GLU A 646 35.87 9.16 -34.45
C GLU A 646 35.09 9.76 -35.65
N SER A 647 33.96 10.41 -35.37
CA SER A 647 33.22 11.17 -36.38
C SER A 647 33.89 12.51 -36.65
N VAL A 648 33.86 12.98 -37.89
CA VAL A 648 34.23 14.38 -38.19
C VAL A 648 33.20 15.32 -37.57
N SER A 649 33.67 16.47 -37.07
CA SER A 649 32.82 17.55 -36.56
C SER A 649 31.68 17.87 -37.53
N LYS A 650 30.43 17.82 -37.04
CA LYS A 650 29.22 18.06 -37.84
C LYS A 650 29.23 19.45 -38.48
N SER A 651 29.67 20.46 -37.75
CA SER A 651 29.70 21.85 -38.20
C SER A 651 30.83 22.12 -39.20
N ASP A 652 31.98 21.44 -39.06
CA ASP A 652 33.11 21.60 -39.96
C ASP A 652 32.92 20.80 -41.27
N GLY A 653 32.30 19.63 -41.23
CA GLY A 653 32.13 18.79 -42.43
C GLY A 653 33.45 18.20 -42.95
N MET A 654 33.36 17.44 -44.05
CA MET A 654 34.47 16.66 -44.59
C MET A 654 35.32 17.45 -45.61
N ASP A 655 36.63 17.33 -45.49
CA ASP A 655 37.60 17.79 -46.50
C ASP A 655 37.74 16.79 -47.67
N LEU A 656 38.63 17.10 -48.62
CA LEU A 656 38.85 16.26 -49.81
C LEU A 656 39.36 14.84 -49.49
N ASP A 657 40.22 14.67 -48.50
CA ASP A 657 40.79 13.36 -48.16
C ASP A 657 39.72 12.48 -47.51
N HIS A 658 38.87 13.06 -46.64
CA HIS A 658 37.72 12.37 -46.05
C HIS A 658 36.66 12.02 -47.10
N LEU A 659 36.31 12.96 -47.99
CA LEU A 659 35.33 12.72 -49.06
C LEU A 659 35.80 11.62 -50.01
N ARG A 660 37.08 11.57 -50.37
CA ARG A 660 37.63 10.49 -51.21
C ARG A 660 37.51 9.12 -50.54
N LEU A 661 37.86 9.02 -49.25
CA LEU A 661 37.76 7.75 -48.53
C LEU A 661 36.29 7.30 -48.37
N SER A 662 35.39 8.25 -48.08
CA SER A 662 33.94 8.01 -48.04
C SER A 662 33.40 7.53 -49.38
N LEU A 663 33.76 8.18 -50.49
CA LEU A 663 33.32 7.79 -51.83
C LEU A 663 33.88 6.43 -52.26
N SER A 664 35.12 6.12 -51.91
CA SER A 664 35.72 4.80 -52.18
C SER A 664 34.95 3.70 -51.44
N THR A 665 34.58 3.95 -50.18
CA THR A 665 33.83 2.99 -49.34
C THR A 665 32.39 2.86 -49.81
N LEU A 666 31.75 3.97 -50.19
CA LEU A 666 30.42 3.98 -50.79
C LEU A 666 30.42 3.26 -52.15
N ALA A 667 31.46 3.41 -52.97
CA ALA A 667 31.60 2.66 -54.23
C ALA A 667 31.71 1.15 -53.99
N LYS A 668 32.38 0.70 -52.92
CA LYS A 668 32.39 -0.71 -52.50
C LYS A 668 31.00 -1.21 -52.13
N TRP A 669 30.29 -0.45 -51.31
CA TRP A 669 28.91 -0.77 -50.92
C TRP A 669 27.97 -0.86 -52.14
N HIS A 670 27.99 0.16 -53.00
CA HIS A 670 27.19 0.21 -54.21
C HIS A 670 27.54 -0.87 -55.24
N ALA A 671 28.82 -1.13 -55.50
CA ALA A 671 29.23 -2.17 -56.45
C ALA A 671 28.82 -3.57 -55.98
N ALA A 672 29.06 -3.88 -54.70
CA ALA A 672 28.70 -5.18 -54.12
C ALA A 672 27.19 -5.39 -54.10
N THR A 673 26.42 -4.39 -53.66
CA THR A 673 24.96 -4.50 -53.59
C THR A 673 24.33 -4.53 -54.99
N ALA A 674 24.83 -3.79 -55.98
CA ALA A 674 24.36 -3.90 -57.37
C ALA A 674 24.48 -5.33 -57.92
N VAL A 675 25.61 -6.00 -57.65
CA VAL A 675 25.82 -7.39 -58.06
C VAL A 675 24.87 -8.33 -57.32
N LEU A 676 24.73 -8.16 -56.00
CA LEU A 676 23.86 -9.00 -55.17
C LEU A 676 22.38 -8.82 -55.52
N LEU A 677 21.94 -7.62 -55.92
CA LEU A 677 20.56 -7.38 -56.35
C LEU A 677 20.17 -8.22 -57.58
N LEU A 678 21.13 -8.48 -58.48
CA LEU A 678 20.91 -9.28 -59.69
C LEU A 678 21.19 -10.78 -59.48
N THR A 679 22.15 -11.12 -58.63
CA THR A 679 22.61 -12.51 -58.44
C THR A 679 21.95 -13.21 -57.27
N ARG A 680 21.50 -12.45 -56.26
CA ARG A 680 20.89 -12.93 -55.02
C ARG A 680 19.70 -12.05 -54.58
N PRO A 681 18.66 -11.89 -55.43
CA PRO A 681 17.52 -11.03 -55.13
C PRO A 681 16.75 -11.47 -53.87
N GLU A 682 16.86 -12.73 -53.45
CA GLU A 682 16.22 -13.26 -52.24
C GLU A 682 16.68 -12.55 -50.96
N LEU A 683 17.89 -11.97 -50.97
CA LEU A 683 18.41 -11.22 -49.83
C LEU A 683 17.66 -9.89 -49.60
N PHE A 684 17.01 -9.36 -50.63
CA PHE A 684 16.41 -8.02 -50.62
C PHE A 684 14.87 -8.03 -50.61
N GLU A 685 14.23 -9.18 -50.38
CA GLU A 685 12.76 -9.29 -50.33
C GLU A 685 12.12 -8.37 -49.30
N TRP A 686 12.81 -8.11 -48.18
CA TRP A 686 12.36 -7.15 -47.16
C TRP A 686 12.21 -5.72 -47.71
N ASN A 687 12.99 -5.35 -48.73
CA ASN A 687 13.00 -4.02 -49.33
C ASN A 687 11.83 -3.81 -50.30
N LYS A 688 11.25 -4.88 -50.87
CA LYS A 688 10.10 -4.81 -51.79
C LYS A 688 8.81 -4.31 -51.13
N LYS A 689 8.77 -4.30 -49.79
CA LYS A 689 7.72 -3.64 -49.01
C LYS A 689 7.98 -2.12 -49.01
N THR A 690 7.94 -1.48 -50.19
CA THR A 690 8.22 -0.05 -50.34
C THR A 690 7.05 0.77 -49.78
N MET A 691 7.30 1.47 -48.67
CA MET A 691 6.24 2.03 -47.80
C MET A 691 5.92 3.52 -47.99
N TYR A 692 6.57 4.18 -48.95
CA TYR A 692 6.40 5.61 -49.14
C TYR A 692 5.10 5.97 -49.88
N LYS A 693 4.43 5.00 -50.52
CA LYS A 693 3.22 5.24 -51.30
C LYS A 693 2.07 5.63 -50.36
N ASN A 694 1.59 6.87 -50.48
CA ASN A 694 0.49 7.47 -49.71
C ASN A 694 0.77 7.66 -48.20
N SER A 695 2.04 7.75 -47.77
CA SER A 695 2.36 8.05 -46.37
C SER A 695 2.15 9.54 -46.06
N LYS A 696 1.02 9.87 -45.41
CA LYS A 696 0.73 11.22 -44.93
C LYS A 696 1.75 11.74 -43.92
N THR A 697 2.39 10.84 -43.17
CA THR A 697 3.46 11.16 -42.21
C THR A 697 4.67 11.75 -42.94
N ILE A 698 5.06 11.13 -44.05
CA ILE A 698 6.24 11.52 -44.84
C ILE A 698 5.96 12.78 -45.64
N GLU A 699 4.78 12.87 -46.24
CA GLU A 699 4.28 14.09 -46.89
C GLU A 699 4.31 15.29 -45.92
N GLY A 700 3.77 15.09 -44.71
CA GLY A 700 3.77 16.11 -43.65
C GLY A 700 5.18 16.52 -43.20
N PHE A 701 6.12 15.58 -43.13
CA PHE A 701 7.52 15.86 -42.82
C PHE A 701 8.18 16.76 -43.87
N PHE A 702 8.09 16.42 -45.16
CA PHE A 702 8.70 17.24 -46.22
C PHE A 702 8.03 18.61 -46.37
N LYS A 703 6.70 18.68 -46.26
CA LYS A 703 5.97 19.97 -46.23
C LYS A 703 6.45 20.86 -45.09
N SER A 704 6.74 20.26 -43.94
CA SER A 704 7.22 20.98 -42.77
C SER A 704 8.64 21.51 -42.96
N ILE A 705 9.54 20.73 -43.58
CA ILE A 705 10.89 21.21 -43.95
C ILE A 705 10.78 22.40 -44.90
N ALA A 706 9.99 22.28 -45.98
CA ALA A 706 9.81 23.33 -46.96
C ALA A 706 9.23 24.62 -46.35
N LYS A 707 8.23 24.49 -45.47
CA LYS A 707 7.67 25.63 -44.72
C LYS A 707 8.70 26.31 -43.82
N THR A 708 9.50 25.53 -43.10
CA THR A 708 10.54 26.07 -42.21
C THR A 708 11.64 26.78 -43.00
N LEU A 709 12.06 26.21 -44.13
CA LEU A 709 13.01 26.84 -45.06
C LEU A 709 12.44 28.13 -45.66
N SER A 710 11.18 28.13 -46.11
CA SER A 710 10.51 29.34 -46.62
C SER A 710 10.48 30.44 -45.56
N ASN A 711 10.03 30.13 -44.34
CA ASN A 711 10.00 31.10 -43.24
C ASN A 711 11.38 31.67 -42.89
N THR A 712 12.43 30.87 -43.08
CA THR A 712 13.82 31.30 -42.88
C THR A 712 14.28 32.19 -44.03
N ALA A 713 14.04 31.77 -45.28
CA ALA A 713 14.40 32.51 -46.49
C ALA A 713 13.70 33.88 -46.58
N LYS A 714 12.46 34.02 -46.10
CA LYS A 714 11.73 35.31 -46.01
C LYS A 714 12.46 36.38 -45.20
N LYS A 715 13.41 35.99 -44.33
CA LYS A 715 14.22 36.93 -43.55
C LYS A 715 15.34 37.56 -44.39
N TRP A 716 15.60 37.05 -45.59
CA TRP A 716 16.64 37.53 -46.50
C TRP A 716 15.99 38.13 -47.73
N SER A 717 16.13 39.45 -47.92
CA SER A 717 15.49 40.21 -49.00
C SER A 717 15.77 39.65 -50.41
N GLU A 718 16.93 39.03 -50.60
CA GLU A 718 17.37 38.46 -51.87
C GLU A 718 16.82 37.04 -52.15
N PHE A 719 16.07 36.45 -51.22
CA PHE A 719 15.47 35.10 -51.34
C PHE A 719 13.94 35.10 -51.25
N GLU A 720 13.29 36.25 -51.41
CA GLU A 720 11.81 36.37 -51.33
C GLU A 720 11.11 35.46 -52.36
N GLU A 721 11.59 35.47 -53.61
CA GLU A 721 11.06 34.60 -54.67
C GLU A 721 11.24 33.12 -54.35
N VAL A 722 12.42 32.72 -53.87
CA VAL A 722 12.72 31.33 -53.46
C VAL A 722 11.82 30.92 -52.28
N ALA A 723 11.58 31.82 -51.34
CA ALA A 723 10.70 31.55 -50.21
C ALA A 723 9.25 31.33 -50.64
N ASP A 724 8.78 32.06 -51.65
CA ASP A 724 7.46 31.89 -52.24
C ASP A 724 7.35 30.59 -53.05
N LYS A 725 8.39 30.21 -53.80
CA LYS A 725 8.45 28.88 -54.43
C LYS A 725 8.33 27.78 -53.38
N LEU A 726 9.11 27.85 -52.29
CA LEU A 726 9.13 26.85 -51.22
C LEU A 726 7.83 26.71 -50.42
N ILE A 727 7.02 27.76 -50.28
CA ILE A 727 5.74 27.65 -49.56
C ILE A 727 4.61 27.14 -50.47
N ASN A 728 4.72 27.38 -51.78
CA ASN A 728 3.67 27.10 -52.76
C ASN A 728 3.85 25.79 -53.53
N ILE A 729 4.80 24.93 -53.14
CA ILE A 729 4.99 23.62 -53.79
C ILE A 729 3.67 22.83 -53.77
N PRO A 730 3.17 22.40 -54.94
CA PRO A 730 1.93 21.64 -55.03
C PRO A 730 1.97 20.33 -54.22
N SER A 731 0.85 19.95 -53.60
CA SER A 731 0.81 18.73 -52.75
C SER A 731 1.20 17.45 -53.50
N HIS A 732 0.87 17.35 -54.79
CA HIS A 732 1.21 16.19 -55.62
C HIS A 732 2.73 15.99 -55.79
N VAL A 733 3.54 17.05 -55.67
CA VAL A 733 5.02 16.95 -55.72
C VAL A 733 5.53 16.19 -54.49
N TYR A 734 4.92 16.42 -53.31
CA TYR A 734 5.25 15.67 -52.10
C TYR A 734 4.74 14.22 -52.17
N GLU A 735 3.59 13.99 -52.80
CA GLU A 735 3.10 12.64 -53.09
C GLU A 735 4.05 11.92 -54.05
N ASP A 736 4.62 12.61 -55.03
CA ASP A 736 5.53 11.99 -56.01
C ASP A 736 6.91 11.64 -55.46
N ILE A 737 7.28 12.12 -54.26
CA ILE A 737 8.54 11.77 -53.58
C ILE A 737 8.71 10.25 -53.47
N TYR A 738 7.65 9.46 -53.26
CA TYR A 738 7.80 8.00 -53.17
C TYR A 738 8.30 7.36 -54.45
N LYS A 739 8.08 7.97 -55.62
CA LYS A 739 8.53 7.44 -56.91
C LYS A 739 10.06 7.39 -56.98
N GLU A 740 10.72 8.34 -56.33
CA GLU A 740 12.19 8.39 -56.22
C GLU A 740 12.78 7.27 -55.35
N TYR A 741 11.94 6.62 -54.54
CA TYR A 741 12.32 5.46 -53.73
C TYR A 741 12.13 4.13 -54.48
N LEU A 742 11.62 4.17 -55.71
CA LEU A 742 11.48 2.98 -56.54
C LEU A 742 12.75 2.75 -57.35
N PRO A 743 13.10 1.48 -57.62
CA PRO A 743 14.18 1.16 -58.55
C PRO A 743 13.91 1.76 -59.93
N THR A 744 14.95 2.31 -60.55
CA THR A 744 14.87 2.81 -61.93
C THR A 744 14.74 1.64 -62.89
N GLU A 745 13.65 1.58 -63.65
CA GLU A 745 13.44 0.54 -64.66
C GLU A 745 14.56 0.57 -65.71
N ASN A 746 15.19 -0.58 -65.96
CA ASN A 746 16.37 -0.70 -66.84
C ASN A 746 17.56 0.22 -66.50
N GLY A 747 17.59 0.78 -65.27
CA GLY A 747 18.66 1.64 -64.78
C GLY A 747 19.69 0.93 -63.90
N PHE A 748 20.74 1.67 -63.53
CA PHE A 748 21.74 1.20 -62.57
C PHE A 748 21.24 1.39 -61.13
N ASN A 749 20.86 0.29 -60.49
CA ASN A 749 20.31 0.27 -59.13
C ASN A 749 21.29 -0.35 -58.12
N VAL A 750 21.27 0.18 -56.91
CA VAL A 750 22.09 -0.21 -55.76
C VAL A 750 21.21 -0.27 -54.52
N LEU A 751 21.71 -0.88 -53.44
CA LEU A 751 21.15 -0.60 -52.12
C LEU A 751 21.86 0.64 -51.59
N LEU A 752 21.14 1.74 -51.40
CA LEU A 752 21.68 2.92 -50.73
C LEU A 752 21.92 2.63 -49.25
N HIS A 753 22.91 3.29 -48.65
CA HIS A 753 22.96 3.44 -47.20
C HIS A 753 21.77 4.31 -46.73
N GLY A 754 21.45 5.37 -47.47
CA GLY A 754 20.25 6.18 -47.29
C GLY A 754 20.34 7.25 -46.20
N ASP A 755 21.48 7.35 -45.52
CA ASP A 755 21.76 8.37 -44.50
C ASP A 755 23.27 8.72 -44.47
N MET A 756 23.83 8.93 -45.66
CA MET A 756 25.25 9.23 -45.87
C MET A 756 25.62 10.67 -45.52
N TRP A 757 25.65 10.96 -44.22
CA TRP A 757 26.16 12.23 -43.69
C TRP A 757 27.24 12.06 -42.62
N SER A 758 27.97 13.13 -42.30
CA SER A 758 29.18 13.08 -41.46
C SER A 758 28.98 12.45 -40.07
N ASN A 759 27.77 12.51 -39.49
CA ASN A 759 27.47 11.88 -38.19
C ASN A 759 27.47 10.35 -38.24
N ASN A 760 27.20 9.77 -39.40
CA ASN A 760 27.05 8.32 -39.59
C ASN A 760 28.31 7.69 -40.21
N ILE A 761 29.41 8.43 -40.23
CA ILE A 761 30.70 8.00 -40.78
C ILE A 761 31.77 8.22 -39.72
N LEU A 762 32.41 7.12 -39.31
CA LEU A 762 33.51 7.13 -38.36
C LEU A 762 34.82 6.87 -39.07
N PHE A 763 35.85 7.65 -38.77
CA PHE A 763 37.16 7.57 -39.38
C PHE A 763 38.23 7.21 -38.35
N HIS A 764 39.21 6.43 -38.78
CA HIS A 764 40.46 6.28 -38.05
C HIS A 764 41.52 7.19 -38.70
N HIS A 765 42.19 8.01 -37.91
CA HIS A 765 43.21 8.93 -38.39
C HIS A 765 44.62 8.47 -38.05
N ASN A 766 45.58 8.77 -38.93
CA ASN A 766 46.99 8.67 -38.56
C ASN A 766 47.41 9.86 -37.68
N THR A 767 48.67 9.85 -37.22
CA THR A 767 49.24 10.91 -36.37
C THR A 767 49.29 12.30 -37.04
N GLN A 768 49.03 12.40 -38.35
CA GLN A 768 48.97 13.65 -39.11
C GLN A 768 47.52 14.13 -39.33
N GLY A 769 46.52 13.46 -38.75
CA GLY A 769 45.11 13.80 -38.92
C GLY A 769 44.51 13.39 -40.27
N LYS A 770 45.20 12.55 -41.06
CA LYS A 770 44.64 12.04 -42.33
C LYS A 770 43.82 10.77 -42.11
N PRO A 771 42.65 10.63 -42.76
CA PRO A 771 41.83 9.44 -42.62
C PRO A 771 42.52 8.24 -43.29
N THR A 772 42.59 7.13 -42.55
CA THR A 772 43.28 5.89 -42.96
C THR A 772 42.34 4.69 -43.04
N ASP A 773 41.26 4.71 -42.25
CA ASP A 773 40.20 3.70 -42.29
C ASP A 773 38.85 4.35 -41.98
N ILE A 774 37.75 3.67 -42.28
CA ILE A 774 36.38 4.20 -42.23
C ILE A 774 35.37 3.11 -41.87
N ARG A 775 34.38 3.45 -41.04
CA ARG A 775 33.22 2.61 -40.72
C ARG A 775 31.94 3.41 -40.91
N LEU A 776 31.02 2.86 -41.69
CA LEU A 776 29.67 3.36 -41.86
C LEU A 776 28.77 2.83 -40.74
N VAL A 777 27.92 3.68 -40.16
CA VAL A 777 26.98 3.32 -39.09
C VAL A 777 25.57 3.80 -39.43
N ASP A 778 24.55 3.25 -38.77
CA ASP A 778 23.14 3.58 -38.97
C ASP A 778 22.57 3.31 -40.38
N PHE A 779 22.23 2.05 -40.64
CA PHE A 779 21.66 1.59 -41.92
C PHE A 779 20.12 1.61 -41.96
N ALA A 780 19.47 2.39 -41.08
CA ALA A 780 18.02 2.37 -40.94
C ALA A 780 17.23 2.92 -42.15
N LEU A 781 17.89 3.74 -42.99
CA LEU A 781 17.26 4.38 -44.17
C LEU A 781 17.61 3.71 -45.50
N CYS A 782 18.17 2.50 -45.48
CA CYS A 782 18.53 1.76 -46.69
C CYS A 782 17.33 1.54 -47.64
N LYS A 783 17.56 1.80 -48.94
CA LYS A 783 16.54 1.67 -49.98
C LYS A 783 17.15 1.26 -51.33
N HIS A 784 16.42 0.45 -52.09
CA HIS A 784 16.85 -0.03 -53.41
C HIS A 784 16.47 0.97 -54.50
N THR A 785 17.46 1.71 -55.03
CA THR A 785 17.27 2.70 -56.10
C THR A 785 18.64 3.08 -56.71
N ASN A 786 18.70 4.13 -57.52
CA ASN A 786 19.94 4.64 -58.12
C ASN A 786 20.85 5.35 -57.07
N PRO A 787 22.18 5.46 -57.30
CA PRO A 787 23.15 5.97 -56.32
C PRO A 787 23.10 7.48 -56.04
N SER A 788 22.20 8.24 -56.68
CA SER A 788 22.22 9.71 -56.63
C SER A 788 22.06 10.27 -55.22
N PHE A 789 21.19 9.68 -54.40
CA PHE A 789 20.85 10.18 -53.07
C PHE A 789 22.04 10.17 -52.10
N ASP A 790 22.75 9.05 -52.00
CA ASP A 790 23.92 8.93 -51.12
C ASP A 790 25.05 9.86 -51.58
N LEU A 791 25.25 10.02 -52.89
CA LEU A 791 26.22 10.95 -53.46
C LEU A 791 25.84 12.41 -53.18
N ALA A 792 24.57 12.75 -53.34
CA ALA A 792 24.03 14.08 -53.08
C ALA A 792 24.22 14.47 -51.61
N LEU A 793 23.81 13.59 -50.70
CA LEU A 793 23.88 13.85 -49.26
C LEU A 793 25.33 13.98 -48.76
N LEU A 794 26.23 13.15 -49.29
CA LEU A 794 27.64 13.20 -48.94
C LEU A 794 28.32 14.46 -49.47
N LEU A 795 28.13 14.78 -50.76
CA LEU A 795 28.86 15.85 -51.45
C LEU A 795 28.32 17.26 -51.21
N TYR A 796 27.04 17.39 -50.88
CA TYR A 796 26.40 18.69 -50.65
C TYR A 796 25.97 18.87 -49.19
N GLY A 797 25.52 17.81 -48.52
CA GLY A 797 25.12 17.88 -47.12
C GLY A 797 26.30 17.86 -46.16
N SER A 798 27.39 17.17 -46.50
CA SER A 798 28.44 16.81 -45.52
C SER A 798 29.84 17.32 -45.86
N SER A 799 30.02 18.00 -47.00
CA SER A 799 31.29 18.62 -47.38
C SER A 799 31.56 19.89 -46.56
N HIS A 800 32.84 20.24 -46.40
CA HIS A 800 33.24 21.56 -45.89
C HIS A 800 32.94 22.64 -46.94
N SER A 801 31.91 23.45 -46.67
CA SER A 801 31.31 24.37 -47.65
C SER A 801 32.26 25.46 -48.16
N ALA A 802 33.25 25.86 -47.36
CA ALA A 802 34.22 26.89 -47.73
C ALA A 802 35.40 26.38 -48.59
N SER A 803 35.66 25.06 -48.64
CA SER A 803 36.85 24.48 -49.29
C SER A 803 36.54 23.56 -50.47
N ILE A 804 35.28 23.17 -50.65
CA ILE A 804 34.87 22.26 -51.73
C ILE A 804 34.07 23.03 -52.78
N THR A 805 34.69 23.25 -53.94
CA THR A 805 34.06 23.93 -55.08
C THR A 805 33.17 22.98 -55.88
N GLN A 806 32.36 23.53 -56.80
CA GLN A 806 31.59 22.71 -57.72
C GLN A 806 32.48 21.86 -58.65
N ALA A 807 33.65 22.37 -59.06
CA ALA A 807 34.61 21.61 -59.85
C ALA A 807 35.24 20.45 -59.05
N ASP A 808 35.44 20.63 -57.75
CA ASP A 808 35.87 19.55 -56.87
C ASP A 808 34.80 18.45 -56.79
N ARG A 809 33.52 18.82 -56.66
CA ARG A 809 32.40 17.84 -56.66
C ARG A 809 32.35 17.04 -57.95
N GLU A 810 32.52 17.67 -59.12
CA GLU A 810 32.59 16.97 -60.42
C GLU A 810 33.78 16.01 -60.49
N THR A 811 34.93 16.43 -59.97
CA THR A 811 36.14 15.60 -59.87
C THR A 811 35.91 14.40 -58.93
N LEU A 812 35.23 14.61 -57.81
CA LEU A 812 34.88 13.57 -56.85
C LEU A 812 33.86 12.57 -57.42
N ILE A 813 32.87 13.03 -58.19
CA ILE A 813 31.93 12.15 -58.91
C ILE A 813 32.68 11.28 -59.93
N LYS A 814 33.61 11.86 -60.67
CA LYS A 814 34.47 11.12 -61.60
C LYS A 814 35.33 10.09 -60.86
N PHE A 815 35.89 10.46 -59.71
CA PHE A 815 36.64 9.52 -58.86
C PHE A 815 35.76 8.35 -58.39
N TYR A 816 34.57 8.62 -57.87
CA TYR A 816 33.60 7.60 -57.49
C TYR A 816 33.26 6.66 -58.65
N HIS A 817 33.01 7.20 -59.85
CA HIS A 817 32.72 6.41 -61.05
C HIS A 817 33.86 5.46 -61.43
N ILE A 818 35.11 5.94 -61.37
CA ILE A 818 36.30 5.12 -61.64
C ILE A 818 36.38 3.95 -60.65
N GLU A 819 36.21 4.22 -59.35
CA GLU A 819 36.23 3.18 -58.32
C GLU A 819 35.07 2.19 -58.48
N LEU A 820 33.85 2.69 -58.71
CA LEU A 820 32.66 1.88 -58.95
C LEU A 820 32.88 0.93 -60.13
N ASN A 821 33.36 1.44 -61.27
CA ASN A 821 33.58 0.62 -62.46
C ASN A 821 34.69 -0.42 -62.28
N ARG A 822 35.77 -0.06 -61.56
CA ARG A 822 36.83 -0.99 -61.19
C ARG A 822 36.27 -2.16 -60.37
N LEU A 823 35.41 -1.87 -59.40
CA LEU A 823 34.80 -2.87 -58.51
C LEU A 823 33.73 -3.71 -59.22
N LEU A 824 32.84 -3.11 -60.01
CA LEU A 824 31.83 -3.84 -60.80
C LEU A 824 32.47 -4.85 -61.76
N ARG A 825 33.59 -4.50 -62.40
CA ARG A 825 34.36 -5.42 -63.25
C ARG A 825 34.96 -6.58 -62.44
N LYS A 826 35.58 -6.28 -61.29
CA LYS A 826 36.16 -7.32 -60.42
C LYS A 826 35.09 -8.28 -59.89
N LEU A 827 33.92 -7.76 -59.52
CA LEU A 827 32.79 -8.54 -59.01
C LEU A 827 31.95 -9.21 -60.11
N ARG A 828 32.32 -9.04 -61.39
CA ARG A 828 31.62 -9.62 -62.56
C ARG A 828 30.15 -9.22 -62.63
N TYR A 829 29.87 -7.92 -62.55
CA TYR A 829 28.52 -7.37 -62.69
C TYR A 829 27.83 -7.87 -63.97
N PRO A 830 26.64 -8.47 -63.89
CA PRO A 830 26.03 -9.19 -65.02
C PRO A 830 25.28 -8.30 -66.01
N ALA A 831 25.23 -6.98 -65.79
CA ALA A 831 24.54 -6.01 -66.64
C ALA A 831 25.49 -4.91 -67.15
N GLN A 832 24.95 -3.96 -67.92
CA GLN A 832 25.72 -2.85 -68.47
C GLN A 832 26.29 -1.97 -67.34
N ILE A 833 27.61 -1.77 -67.35
CA ILE A 833 28.31 -0.88 -66.42
C ILE A 833 28.00 0.58 -66.80
N PRO A 834 27.58 1.45 -65.86
CA PRO A 834 27.22 2.83 -66.14
C PRO A 834 28.42 3.64 -66.65
N THR A 835 28.16 4.53 -67.60
CA THR A 835 29.14 5.52 -68.08
C THR A 835 29.25 6.67 -67.09
N LEU A 836 30.30 7.50 -67.23
CA LEU A 836 30.45 8.69 -66.39
C LEU A 836 29.27 9.65 -66.62
N LEU A 837 28.82 9.75 -67.87
CA LEU A 837 27.66 10.56 -68.22
C LEU A 837 26.38 10.06 -67.53
N ASP A 838 26.19 8.73 -67.43
CA ASP A 838 25.02 8.17 -66.73
C ASP A 838 25.04 8.56 -65.24
N ILE A 839 26.19 8.41 -64.56
CA ILE A 839 26.31 8.80 -63.15
C ILE A 839 26.17 10.32 -62.97
N GLN A 840 26.79 11.12 -63.85
CA GLN A 840 26.66 12.58 -63.80
C GLN A 840 25.23 13.02 -64.08
N ALA A 841 24.51 12.39 -65.00
CA ALA A 841 23.11 12.67 -65.28
C ALA A 841 22.23 12.32 -64.08
N LEU A 842 22.48 11.20 -63.39
CA LEU A 842 21.78 10.84 -62.16
C LEU A 842 22.02 11.85 -61.02
N VAL A 843 23.25 12.34 -60.87
CA VAL A 843 23.58 13.34 -59.84
C VAL A 843 23.13 14.75 -60.27
N PHE A 844 23.04 15.04 -61.57
CA PHE A 844 22.58 16.33 -62.11
C PHE A 844 21.06 16.45 -62.13
N ARG A 845 20.35 15.34 -62.36
CA ARG A 845 18.90 15.16 -62.10
C ARG A 845 18.64 15.10 -60.60
N PHE A 846 19.28 16.01 -59.88
CA PHE A 846 19.18 16.21 -58.45
C PHE A 846 17.78 16.76 -58.18
N ASP A 847 16.81 15.87 -58.11
CA ASP A 847 15.41 16.27 -58.02
C ASP A 847 15.14 16.98 -56.69
N PHE A 848 14.06 17.75 -56.64
CA PHE A 848 13.62 18.57 -55.50
C PHE A 848 13.72 17.89 -54.12
N TYR A 849 13.46 16.58 -54.07
CA TYR A 849 13.61 15.76 -52.88
C TYR A 849 15.05 15.73 -52.32
N ASN A 850 16.05 15.60 -53.19
CA ASN A 850 17.47 15.63 -52.82
C ASN A 850 17.88 17.04 -52.33
N ALA A 851 17.33 18.09 -52.94
CA ALA A 851 17.57 19.47 -52.49
C ALA A 851 17.01 19.73 -51.09
N LEU A 852 15.77 19.31 -50.83
CA LEU A 852 15.14 19.45 -49.53
C LEU A 852 15.89 18.72 -48.42
N ILE A 853 16.30 17.48 -48.65
CA ILE A 853 16.99 16.70 -47.60
C ILE A 853 18.39 17.25 -47.33
N VAL A 854 19.10 17.72 -48.35
CA VAL A 854 20.41 18.36 -48.18
C VAL A 854 20.27 19.63 -47.35
N LEU A 855 19.29 20.49 -47.67
CA LEU A 855 19.04 21.71 -46.89
C LEU A 855 18.64 21.41 -45.44
N PHE A 856 17.85 20.35 -45.23
CA PHE A 856 17.51 19.88 -43.89
C PHE A 856 18.75 19.42 -43.11
N VAL A 857 19.62 18.61 -43.72
CA VAL A 857 20.86 18.14 -43.08
C VAL A 857 21.84 19.28 -42.79
N ILE A 858 21.90 20.30 -43.63
CA ILE A 858 22.67 21.53 -43.35
C ILE A 858 22.16 22.20 -42.06
N GLY A 859 20.85 22.28 -41.85
CA GLY A 859 20.30 22.76 -40.58
C GLY A 859 20.74 21.91 -39.39
N LEU A 860 20.66 20.58 -39.52
CA LEU A 860 21.04 19.64 -38.46
C LEU A 860 22.52 19.75 -38.07
N ARG A 861 23.41 20.09 -39.02
CA ARG A 861 24.86 20.24 -38.78
C ARG A 861 25.21 21.34 -37.77
N TYR A 862 24.33 22.32 -37.60
CA TYR A 862 24.58 23.51 -36.78
C TYR A 862 23.65 23.63 -35.57
N MET A 863 22.80 22.63 -35.28
CA MET A 863 22.04 22.60 -34.04
C MET A 863 22.97 22.32 -32.84
N GLY A 864 22.72 23.00 -31.72
CA GLY A 864 23.54 22.88 -30.51
C GLY A 864 23.45 21.49 -29.84
N GLU A 865 24.46 21.16 -29.03
CA GLU A 865 24.54 19.89 -28.27
C GLU A 865 23.38 19.69 -27.27
N SER A 866 22.56 20.72 -27.00
CA SER A 866 21.44 20.69 -26.05
C SER A 866 20.11 20.22 -26.63
N PHE A 867 20.03 19.91 -27.93
CA PHE A 867 18.77 19.46 -28.55
C PHE A 867 18.50 17.97 -28.27
N ASP A 868 17.63 17.69 -27.29
CA ASP A 868 17.26 16.35 -26.81
C ASP A 868 16.24 15.62 -27.71
N GLY A 869 15.31 16.36 -28.33
CA GLY A 869 14.00 15.81 -28.72
C GLY A 869 13.93 14.74 -29.84
N GLY A 870 15.06 14.30 -30.38
CA GLY A 870 15.08 13.26 -31.40
C GLY A 870 14.26 13.57 -32.66
N PHE A 871 14.07 12.57 -33.52
CA PHE A 871 13.34 12.73 -34.79
C PHE A 871 11.85 13.08 -34.59
N VAL A 872 11.23 12.56 -33.52
CA VAL A 872 9.79 12.76 -33.24
C VAL A 872 9.48 14.16 -32.74
N GLU A 873 10.31 14.76 -31.90
CA GLU A 873 10.07 16.14 -31.44
C GLU A 873 10.39 17.15 -32.53
N LEU A 874 11.40 16.90 -33.38
CA LEU A 874 11.62 17.67 -34.61
C LEU A 874 10.39 17.64 -35.52
N THR A 875 9.83 16.47 -35.80
CA THR A 875 8.61 16.34 -36.63
C THR A 875 7.37 16.97 -35.99
N LYS A 876 7.16 16.83 -34.67
CA LYS A 876 6.02 17.44 -33.95
C LYS A 876 6.11 18.96 -33.88
N ASN A 877 7.27 19.51 -33.53
CA ASN A 877 7.49 20.95 -33.44
C ASN A 877 7.40 21.60 -34.82
N ALA A 878 7.85 20.90 -35.86
CA ALA A 878 7.79 21.40 -37.22
C ALA A 878 6.36 21.28 -37.82
N GLN A 879 5.50 20.38 -37.32
CA GLN A 879 4.06 20.35 -37.65
C GLN A 879 3.27 21.47 -36.93
N ASN A 880 3.58 21.73 -35.66
CA ASN A 880 2.82 22.66 -34.81
C ASN A 880 3.32 24.11 -34.87
N GLY A 881 4.51 24.36 -35.42
CA GLY A 881 5.09 25.71 -35.51
C GLY A 881 5.55 26.30 -34.18
N GLU A 882 5.70 25.48 -33.14
CA GLU A 882 6.14 25.86 -31.80
C GLU A 882 7.41 25.07 -31.42
N GLY A 883 8.41 25.75 -30.83
CA GLY A 883 9.64 25.13 -30.29
C GLY A 883 10.95 25.52 -30.97
N GLU A 884 12.06 24.90 -30.53
CA GLU A 884 13.45 25.09 -31.05
C GLU A 884 13.62 24.74 -32.55
N SER A 885 12.61 24.20 -33.24
CA SER A 885 12.61 24.10 -34.71
C SER A 885 12.71 25.48 -35.39
N ALA A 886 12.28 26.56 -34.71
CA ALA A 886 12.41 27.94 -35.17
C ALA A 886 13.86 28.47 -35.19
N THR A 887 14.79 27.79 -34.50
CA THR A 887 16.22 28.15 -34.42
C THR A 887 17.15 27.20 -35.19
N MET A 888 16.62 26.14 -35.83
CA MET A 888 17.40 25.16 -36.60
C MET A 888 18.35 25.80 -37.63
N TYR A 889 17.93 26.89 -38.26
CA TYR A 889 18.69 27.59 -39.30
C TYR A 889 19.28 28.94 -38.85
N SER A 890 19.35 29.21 -37.53
CA SER A 890 19.77 30.53 -37.03
C SER A 890 21.29 30.71 -36.93
N HIS A 891 22.07 29.64 -37.00
CA HIS A 891 23.53 29.72 -36.85
C HIS A 891 24.18 30.46 -38.05
N PRO A 892 25.09 31.43 -37.84
CA PRO A 892 25.64 32.25 -38.94
C PRO A 892 26.26 31.45 -40.09
N LYS A 893 27.04 30.40 -39.79
CA LYS A 893 27.61 29.51 -40.83
C LYS A 893 26.53 28.69 -41.57
N CYS A 894 25.45 28.32 -40.87
CA CYS A 894 24.31 27.62 -41.49
C CYS A 894 23.64 28.53 -42.53
N ILE A 895 23.46 29.81 -42.18
CA ILE A 895 22.88 30.82 -43.08
C ILE A 895 23.73 30.98 -44.34
N GLU A 896 25.05 31.06 -44.22
CA GLU A 896 25.96 31.16 -45.36
C GLU A 896 25.83 29.97 -46.31
N ASP A 897 25.89 28.75 -45.76
CA ASP A 897 25.77 27.51 -46.51
C ASP A 897 24.39 27.36 -47.17
N LEU A 898 23.32 27.69 -46.45
CA LEU A 898 21.96 27.68 -46.96
C LEU A 898 21.79 28.66 -48.11
N LYS A 899 22.29 29.90 -47.99
CA LYS A 899 22.19 30.90 -49.07
C LYS A 899 22.90 30.43 -50.34
N TYR A 900 24.10 29.85 -50.18
CA TYR A 900 24.84 29.28 -51.32
C TYR A 900 24.03 28.16 -52.00
N LEU A 901 23.54 27.20 -51.23
CA LEU A 901 22.81 26.05 -51.77
C LEU A 901 21.44 26.42 -52.34
N LEU A 902 20.68 27.30 -51.68
CA LEU A 902 19.37 27.78 -52.16
C LEU A 902 19.51 28.48 -53.51
N ASN A 903 20.47 29.39 -53.66
CA ASN A 903 20.73 30.08 -54.93
C ASN A 903 21.19 29.09 -56.02
N MET A 904 22.00 28.09 -55.66
CA MET A 904 22.43 27.05 -56.60
C MET A 904 21.26 26.17 -57.05
N PHE A 905 20.40 25.73 -56.12
CA PHE A 905 19.26 24.86 -56.41
C PHE A 905 18.16 25.59 -57.18
N ASP A 906 17.90 26.85 -56.86
CA ASP A 906 16.95 27.68 -57.59
C ASP A 906 17.39 27.90 -59.05
N ARG A 907 18.67 28.22 -59.31
CA ARG A 907 19.20 28.35 -60.68
C ARG A 907 19.14 27.05 -61.50
N ARG A 908 19.08 25.91 -60.83
CA ARG A 908 18.93 24.59 -61.47
C ARG A 908 17.47 24.19 -61.68
N GLY A 909 16.52 25.04 -61.28
CA GLY A 909 15.09 24.83 -61.45
C GLY A 909 14.48 23.83 -60.47
N TYR A 910 15.14 23.52 -59.35
CA TYR A 910 14.65 22.50 -58.42
C TYR A 910 13.45 22.94 -57.59
N PHE A 911 13.03 24.20 -57.69
CA PHE A 911 11.85 24.74 -57.00
C PHE A 911 10.74 25.20 -57.96
N ASP A 912 10.90 24.99 -59.27
CA ASP A 912 9.95 25.45 -60.29
C ASP A 912 8.93 24.33 -60.63
N PHE A 913 7.74 24.37 -60.03
CA PHE A 913 6.67 23.36 -60.14
C PHE A 913 5.32 23.89 -60.60
#